data_AF-A0A8H6PNH2-F1
#
_entry.id   AF-A0A8H6PNH2-F1
#
_cell.length_a   1.000
_cell.length_b   1.000
_cell.length_c   1.000
_cell.angle_alpha   90.00
_cell.angle_beta   90.00
_cell.angle_gamma   90.00
#
_symmetry.space_group_name_H-M   'P 1'
#
loop_
_entity.id
_entity.type
_entity.pdbx_description
1 polymer ?
#
loop_
_entity_poly.entity_id
_entity_poly.type
_entity_poly.pdbx_seq_one_letter_code
_entity_poly.pdbx_strand_id
1 'polypeptide(L)'
;MEKGLRTQPELLSGAPEKLVVALQGLEEVLAVDKFLLRKITDHLVKELEKGLSAEGGDIIVPQPMNVTWVMGYPTGKEQGKFLILDMGGTNLRVSQAELFGSDRDMESIQEKYSIPQSIKQGTADDLWDFVADCVQKFLQSRLREDERSKILPLAFTFSYPVIQSSIKFGVLQRWTKDFCVSGVEGHDVVFQLEAAFRAEVVALINDTVGTLFAAAYGDREAKIGSIASTGCNAAYMEEVGAIPKSKAAGYQAMLSSRSTPSQQLYEKMVSGPYLGELLRLVMLELHEAKLLFVGQDVSCLRQPNALDVSLFPTLEDDITECMENARKCLCEKMGLDPAPHELKTCRYLAELVGTRAARLYSCGIAAICKKRNIERCHVGVDGAIFGHYQNYRKRAAQALRDIFAWPDDLEDPIVFGFYKDGSGVGAALIAAQLTNIVTFTKLTASLSSLGKVCWMRLEDGIVRFTIIPDQGTQVWAQLPVEAIFDEQTYTLQSNSGVINLEVPIGALHRALRSATGATSAHLRLTKKGNIPLLALTVLSSSWTTGSNALGITNPSNGTASAAAPGASAAAAAPGVTGPRERETVITQEIPVKVLHETAVEGLHEPRCRDPDVHIILPSLAHLKSISERFSKLAGDARPAASGGIVSSTVTSPKLELSANMHGSLKLAIATDALRISSVWSDLVNPPLDPAQMSQSEIEQLPSERMRALGSDDEAGWAKVRIDSRDWSRVLSIGRLSPKVVACFIHETALILYVYLPGSWNGEDSCLTYYINSYAA
;
A
#
# COMPACT_ATOMS: atom_id res chain seq x y z
N MET A 1 -19.92 -33.25 -19.54
CA MET A 1 -18.56 -33.68 -19.19
C MET A 1 -18.10 -34.67 -20.24
N GLU A 2 -16.86 -34.60 -20.73
CA GLU A 2 -16.34 -35.56 -21.73
C GLU A 2 -15.92 -36.91 -21.10
N LYS A 3 -15.84 -36.98 -19.76
CA LYS A 3 -15.63 -38.20 -18.96
C LYS A 3 -16.72 -38.32 -17.89
N GLY A 4 -17.87 -38.87 -18.29
CA GLY A 4 -19.03 -39.16 -17.46
C GLY A 4 -19.29 -40.66 -17.27
N LEU A 5 -20.35 -41.05 -16.56
CA LEU A 5 -20.72 -42.47 -16.39
C LEU A 5 -21.00 -43.16 -17.73
N ARG A 6 -21.49 -42.40 -18.72
CA ARG A 6 -21.70 -42.87 -20.09
C ARG A 6 -20.41 -43.24 -20.83
N THR A 7 -19.28 -42.73 -20.38
CA THR A 7 -17.95 -42.93 -21.00
C THR A 7 -16.98 -43.73 -20.12
N GLN A 8 -17.36 -44.01 -18.87
CA GLN A 8 -16.56 -44.80 -17.91
C GLN A 8 -17.45 -45.81 -17.16
N PRO A 9 -18.13 -46.74 -17.86
CA PRO A 9 -19.03 -47.71 -17.22
C PRO A 9 -18.30 -48.63 -16.23
N GLU A 10 -16.99 -48.80 -16.40
CA GLU A 10 -16.14 -49.63 -15.55
C GLU A 10 -15.89 -49.05 -14.16
N LEU A 11 -16.08 -47.72 -13.99
CA LEU A 11 -15.86 -47.02 -12.72
C LEU A 11 -16.83 -47.49 -11.62
N LEU A 12 -18.03 -47.98 -11.99
CA LEU A 12 -19.02 -48.50 -11.05
C LEU A 12 -19.29 -50.00 -11.27
N SER A 13 -18.30 -50.74 -11.76
CA SER A 13 -18.41 -52.20 -11.87
C SER A 13 -18.76 -52.83 -10.51
N GLY A 14 -19.88 -53.55 -10.48
CA GLY A 14 -20.43 -54.17 -9.25
C GLY A 14 -21.35 -53.29 -8.41
N ALA A 15 -21.64 -52.04 -8.82
CA ALA A 15 -22.62 -51.20 -8.13
C ALA A 15 -24.07 -51.63 -8.45
N PRO A 16 -25.01 -51.48 -7.50
CA PRO A 16 -26.43 -51.73 -7.76
C PRO A 16 -26.99 -50.83 -8.87
N GLU A 17 -27.85 -51.37 -9.75
CA GLU A 17 -28.44 -50.63 -10.88
C GLU A 17 -29.17 -49.36 -10.43
N LYS A 18 -29.89 -49.42 -9.30
CA LYS A 18 -30.57 -48.26 -8.70
C LYS A 18 -29.60 -47.14 -8.31
N LEU A 19 -28.40 -47.49 -7.83
CA LEU A 19 -27.36 -46.52 -7.49
C LEU A 19 -26.80 -45.87 -8.77
N VAL A 20 -26.55 -46.67 -9.82
CA VAL A 20 -26.08 -46.14 -11.10
C VAL A 20 -27.08 -45.14 -11.71
N VAL A 21 -28.38 -45.45 -11.68
CA VAL A 21 -29.44 -44.54 -12.16
C VAL A 21 -29.48 -43.25 -11.34
N ALA A 22 -29.36 -43.34 -10.01
CA ALA A 22 -29.32 -42.15 -9.15
C ALA A 22 -28.10 -41.26 -9.46
N LEU A 23 -26.93 -41.88 -9.68
CA LEU A 23 -25.70 -41.15 -10.03
C LEU A 23 -25.76 -40.52 -11.41
N GLN A 24 -26.43 -41.14 -12.39
CA GLN A 24 -26.70 -40.51 -13.69
C GLN A 24 -27.60 -39.27 -13.55
N GLY A 25 -28.62 -39.33 -12.70
CA GLY A 25 -29.45 -38.15 -12.39
C GLY A 25 -28.65 -37.02 -11.74
N LEU A 26 -27.78 -37.34 -10.79
CA LEU A 26 -26.87 -36.37 -10.16
C LEU A 26 -25.87 -35.78 -11.15
N GLU A 27 -25.34 -36.61 -12.06
CA GLU A 27 -24.45 -36.15 -13.14
C GLU A 27 -25.16 -35.10 -14.00
N GLU A 28 -26.41 -35.34 -14.40
CA GLU A 28 -27.19 -34.38 -15.21
C GLU A 28 -27.45 -33.06 -14.48
N VAL A 29 -27.74 -33.12 -13.17
CA VAL A 29 -27.99 -31.93 -12.33
C VAL A 29 -26.71 -31.11 -12.09
N LEU A 30 -25.58 -31.78 -11.87
CA LEU A 30 -24.30 -31.12 -11.56
C LEU A 30 -23.48 -30.77 -12.81
N ALA A 31 -23.85 -31.29 -13.98
CA ALA A 31 -23.15 -31.03 -15.22
C ALA A 31 -23.24 -29.55 -15.64
N VAL A 32 -22.07 -28.97 -15.94
CA VAL A 32 -21.97 -27.65 -16.58
C VAL A 32 -21.38 -27.86 -17.97
N ASP A 33 -22.22 -27.96 -18.98
CA ASP A 33 -21.78 -28.18 -20.36
C ASP A 33 -21.12 -26.92 -20.98
N LYS A 34 -20.59 -27.06 -22.21
CA LYS A 34 -19.90 -25.96 -22.91
C LYS A 34 -20.84 -24.77 -23.21
N PHE A 35 -22.13 -25.05 -23.44
CA PHE A 35 -23.13 -24.01 -23.72
C PHE A 35 -23.44 -23.21 -22.45
N LEU A 36 -23.70 -23.88 -21.34
CA LEU A 36 -23.96 -23.29 -20.05
C LEU A 36 -22.76 -22.50 -19.53
N LEU A 37 -21.54 -23.01 -19.70
CA LEU A 37 -20.30 -22.28 -19.41
C LEU A 37 -20.29 -20.91 -20.08
N ARG A 38 -20.43 -20.89 -21.42
CA ARG A 38 -20.43 -19.64 -22.20
C ARG A 38 -21.54 -18.69 -21.77
N LYS A 39 -22.75 -19.21 -21.55
CA LYS A 39 -23.90 -18.43 -21.06
C LYS A 39 -23.62 -17.79 -19.70
N ILE A 40 -23.02 -18.53 -18.76
CA ILE A 40 -22.64 -18.01 -17.45
C ILE A 40 -21.55 -16.96 -17.59
N THR A 41 -20.50 -17.21 -18.39
CA THR A 41 -19.43 -16.24 -18.64
C THR A 41 -19.98 -14.94 -19.21
N ASP A 42 -20.84 -15.00 -20.23
CA ASP A 42 -21.41 -13.81 -20.86
C ASP A 42 -22.34 -13.03 -19.91
N HIS A 43 -23.01 -13.73 -18.99
CA HIS A 43 -23.77 -13.08 -17.93
C HIS A 43 -22.87 -12.40 -16.90
N LEU A 44 -21.76 -13.05 -16.51
CA LEU A 44 -20.78 -12.46 -15.60
C LEU A 44 -20.12 -11.21 -16.19
N VAL A 45 -19.82 -11.18 -17.49
CA VAL A 45 -19.33 -9.96 -18.17
C VAL A 45 -20.29 -8.79 -17.93
N LYS A 46 -21.59 -9.00 -18.13
CA LYS A 46 -22.62 -7.97 -17.90
C LYS A 46 -22.70 -7.53 -16.44
N GLU A 47 -22.58 -8.46 -15.49
CA GLU A 47 -22.58 -8.14 -14.06
C GLU A 47 -21.32 -7.37 -13.63
N LEU A 48 -20.15 -7.68 -14.21
CA LEU A 48 -18.92 -6.90 -14.00
C LEU A 48 -19.07 -5.46 -14.52
N GLU A 49 -19.64 -5.28 -15.72
CA GLU A 49 -19.92 -3.96 -16.30
C GLU A 49 -20.94 -3.18 -15.47
N LYS A 50 -22.03 -3.85 -15.05
CA LYS A 50 -23.04 -3.28 -14.16
C LYS A 50 -22.44 -2.85 -12.82
N GLY A 51 -21.54 -3.65 -12.26
CA GLY A 51 -20.80 -3.34 -11.05
C GLY A 51 -19.90 -2.09 -11.16
N LEU A 52 -19.50 -1.69 -12.36
CA LEU A 52 -18.73 -0.46 -12.60
C LEU A 52 -19.62 0.75 -12.95
N SER A 53 -20.89 0.54 -13.27
CA SER A 53 -21.83 1.59 -13.70
C SER A 53 -22.33 2.48 -12.55
N ALA A 54 -22.73 3.72 -12.87
CA ALA A 54 -23.25 4.70 -11.91
C ALA A 54 -24.59 4.29 -11.25
N GLU A 55 -25.43 3.53 -11.95
CA GLU A 55 -26.75 3.09 -11.50
C GLU A 55 -26.70 1.93 -10.48
N GLY A 56 -25.51 1.37 -10.23
CA GLY A 56 -25.29 0.38 -9.18
C GLY A 56 -25.44 0.91 -7.75
N GLY A 57 -25.78 2.19 -7.58
CA GLY A 57 -25.98 2.82 -6.28
C GLY A 57 -27.31 2.47 -5.60
N ASP A 58 -28.41 2.28 -6.35
CA ASP A 58 -29.76 2.13 -5.77
C ASP A 58 -30.28 0.68 -5.80
N ILE A 59 -29.56 -0.25 -6.44
CA ILE A 59 -29.94 -1.66 -6.59
C ILE A 59 -28.81 -2.51 -6.02
N ILE A 60 -29.13 -3.53 -5.22
CA ILE A 60 -28.16 -4.54 -4.75
C ILE A 60 -27.45 -5.12 -5.98
N VAL A 61 -26.19 -4.71 -6.21
CA VAL A 61 -25.38 -5.28 -7.29
C VAL A 61 -24.72 -6.55 -6.76
N PRO A 62 -24.93 -7.72 -7.39
CA PRO A 62 -24.30 -8.98 -6.98
C PRO A 62 -22.77 -8.93 -6.99
N GLN A 63 -22.18 -8.06 -7.82
CA GLN A 63 -20.74 -7.84 -7.95
C GLN A 63 -20.37 -6.39 -7.62
N PRO A 64 -19.77 -6.12 -6.44
CA PRO A 64 -19.53 -4.76 -5.97
C PRO A 64 -18.40 -4.04 -6.72
N MET A 65 -17.50 -4.77 -7.41
CA MET A 65 -16.41 -4.21 -8.24
C MET A 65 -15.61 -3.10 -7.52
N ASN A 66 -15.23 -3.34 -6.27
CA ASN A 66 -14.65 -2.32 -5.39
C ASN A 66 -13.37 -1.74 -6.01
N VAL A 67 -13.25 -0.41 -5.99
CA VAL A 67 -12.03 0.29 -6.42
C VAL A 67 -11.00 0.21 -5.30
N THR A 68 -9.79 -0.24 -5.64
CA THR A 68 -8.73 -0.59 -4.68
C THR A 68 -7.67 0.50 -4.53
N TRP A 69 -7.71 1.52 -5.39
CA TRP A 69 -6.79 2.66 -5.39
C TRP A 69 -5.32 2.33 -5.69
N VAL A 70 -5.06 1.15 -6.25
CA VAL A 70 -3.76 0.79 -6.79
C VAL A 70 -3.74 1.08 -8.29
N MET A 71 -2.84 1.97 -8.74
CA MET A 71 -2.94 2.64 -10.04
C MET A 71 -1.98 2.11 -11.12
N GLY A 72 -1.07 1.20 -10.79
CA GLY A 72 -0.08 0.68 -11.72
C GLY A 72 0.53 -0.63 -11.25
N TYR A 73 1.09 -1.42 -12.17
CA TYR A 73 1.75 -2.70 -11.87
C TYR A 73 3.08 -2.51 -11.14
N PRO A 74 3.61 -3.55 -10.45
CA PRO A 74 4.94 -3.50 -9.89
C PRO A 74 6.01 -3.47 -11.00
N THR A 75 7.07 -2.72 -10.74
CA THR A 75 8.13 -2.37 -11.68
C THR A 75 9.27 -3.40 -11.69
N GLY A 76 9.51 -4.05 -10.54
CA GLY A 76 10.70 -4.87 -10.29
C GLY A 76 11.78 -4.13 -9.50
N LYS A 77 11.63 -2.81 -9.30
CA LYS A 77 12.60 -1.93 -8.64
C LYS A 77 12.16 -1.50 -7.23
N GLU A 78 11.04 -2.05 -6.75
CA GLU A 78 10.52 -1.74 -5.43
C GLU A 78 11.54 -2.09 -4.34
N GLN A 79 11.71 -1.18 -3.38
CA GLN A 79 12.67 -1.29 -2.30
C GLN A 79 12.03 -0.84 -0.98
N GLY A 80 12.49 -1.41 0.14
CA GLY A 80 12.08 -0.98 1.47
C GLY A 80 11.78 -2.11 2.43
N LYS A 81 11.77 -1.77 3.73
CA LYS A 81 11.41 -2.67 4.82
C LYS A 81 10.00 -2.34 5.32
N PHE A 82 9.09 -3.30 5.27
CA PHE A 82 7.67 -3.12 5.55
C PHE A 82 7.18 -4.13 6.58
N LEU A 83 6.29 -3.68 7.46
CA LEU A 83 5.47 -4.57 8.29
C LEU A 83 4.20 -4.89 7.51
N ILE A 84 3.79 -6.15 7.50
CA ILE A 84 2.62 -6.62 6.80
C ILE A 84 1.70 -7.31 7.80
N LEU A 85 0.44 -6.93 7.76
CA LEU A 85 -0.62 -7.60 8.49
C LEU A 85 -1.57 -8.24 7.48
N ASP A 86 -1.69 -9.57 7.47
CA ASP A 86 -2.61 -10.29 6.59
C ASP A 86 -3.67 -11.01 7.42
N MET A 87 -4.88 -10.45 7.41
CA MET A 87 -6.02 -10.96 8.16
C MET A 87 -7.01 -11.69 7.24
N GLY A 88 -6.92 -13.01 7.25
CA GLY A 88 -7.86 -13.90 6.57
C GLY A 88 -8.97 -14.43 7.50
N GLY A 89 -9.75 -15.40 6.98
CA GLY A 89 -10.88 -15.99 7.72
C GLY A 89 -10.50 -16.98 8.83
N THR A 90 -9.28 -17.52 8.79
CA THR A 90 -8.83 -18.58 9.72
C THR A 90 -7.64 -18.16 10.55
N ASN A 91 -6.72 -17.40 9.95
CA ASN A 91 -5.46 -17.03 10.58
C ASN A 91 -5.13 -15.58 10.29
N LEU A 92 -4.52 -14.94 11.28
CA LEU A 92 -3.81 -13.69 11.15
C LEU A 92 -2.34 -14.03 10.85
N ARG A 93 -1.73 -13.35 9.90
CA ARG A 93 -0.29 -13.44 9.66
C ARG A 93 0.33 -12.07 9.88
N VAL A 94 1.43 -12.07 10.62
CA VAL A 94 2.27 -10.89 10.79
C VAL A 94 3.59 -11.19 10.11
N SER A 95 3.98 -10.34 9.18
CA SER A 95 5.20 -10.53 8.40
C SER A 95 6.02 -9.26 8.33
N GLN A 96 7.33 -9.39 8.21
CA GLN A 96 8.21 -8.31 7.81
C GLN A 96 8.81 -8.70 6.46
N ALA A 97 8.70 -7.81 5.47
CA ALA A 97 9.31 -7.98 4.17
C ALA A 97 10.38 -6.92 3.96
N GLU A 98 11.45 -7.27 3.27
CA GLU A 98 12.50 -6.37 2.82
C GLU A 98 12.70 -6.59 1.32
N LEU A 99 12.43 -5.54 0.55
CA LEU A 99 12.57 -5.51 -0.90
C LEU A 99 13.91 -4.86 -1.24
N PHE A 100 14.72 -5.51 -2.09
CA PHE A 100 16.08 -5.05 -2.41
C PHE A 100 16.18 -4.31 -3.76
N GLY A 101 15.15 -4.40 -4.62
CA GLY A 101 15.06 -3.73 -5.92
C GLY A 101 15.98 -4.25 -7.02
N SER A 102 16.94 -5.13 -6.72
CA SER A 102 17.75 -5.88 -7.69
C SER A 102 17.10 -7.23 -7.97
N ASP A 103 16.86 -7.56 -9.25
CA ASP A 103 16.38 -8.88 -9.72
C ASP A 103 15.13 -9.47 -9.03
N ARG A 104 14.29 -8.60 -8.45
CA ARG A 104 13.08 -8.98 -7.71
C ARG A 104 13.37 -9.73 -6.40
N ASP A 105 14.57 -9.56 -5.87
CA ASP A 105 14.97 -10.14 -4.59
C ASP A 105 14.17 -9.54 -3.45
N MET A 106 13.70 -10.42 -2.57
CA MET A 106 12.99 -10.05 -1.36
C MET A 106 13.28 -11.08 -0.26
N GLU A 107 13.48 -10.58 0.94
CA GLU A 107 13.47 -11.38 2.16
C GLU A 107 12.15 -11.17 2.90
N SER A 108 11.59 -12.24 3.45
CA SER A 108 10.41 -12.13 4.31
C SER A 108 10.47 -13.09 5.47
N ILE A 109 10.04 -12.60 6.63
CA ILE A 109 9.90 -13.36 7.86
C ILE A 109 8.44 -13.24 8.27
N GLN A 110 7.79 -14.37 8.57
CA GLN A 110 6.36 -14.38 8.90
C GLN A 110 6.05 -15.29 10.09
N GLU A 111 5.04 -14.90 10.87
CA GLU A 111 4.40 -15.74 11.87
C GLU A 111 2.89 -15.79 11.67
N LYS A 112 2.32 -16.95 12.01
CA LYS A 112 0.91 -17.25 11.79
C LYS A 112 0.22 -17.51 13.13
N TYR A 113 -0.89 -16.82 13.33
CA TYR A 113 -1.70 -16.86 14.55
C TYR A 113 -3.11 -17.33 14.19
N SER A 114 -3.58 -18.41 14.82
CA SER A 114 -4.96 -18.90 14.62
C SER A 114 -5.94 -17.95 15.31
N ILE A 115 -7.01 -17.55 14.63
CA ILE A 115 -8.01 -16.62 15.17
C ILE A 115 -9.09 -17.43 15.90
N PRO A 116 -9.23 -17.31 17.23
CA PRO A 116 -10.22 -18.05 18.00
C PRO A 116 -11.65 -17.66 17.64
N GLN A 117 -12.59 -18.60 17.80
CA GLN A 117 -14.02 -18.34 17.51
C GLN A 117 -14.62 -17.23 18.40
N SER A 118 -14.12 -17.10 19.64
CA SER A 118 -14.51 -16.02 20.55
C SER A 118 -14.17 -14.64 19.99
N ILE A 119 -13.04 -14.51 19.28
CA ILE A 119 -12.64 -13.25 18.64
C ILE A 119 -13.51 -12.98 17.41
N LYS A 120 -13.83 -14.00 16.60
CA LYS A 120 -14.67 -13.85 15.40
C LYS A 120 -16.10 -13.41 15.71
N GLN A 121 -16.59 -13.64 16.92
CA GLN A 121 -17.94 -13.30 17.37
C GLN A 121 -17.94 -12.22 18.48
N GLY A 122 -16.79 -11.60 18.73
CA GLY A 122 -16.60 -10.62 19.80
C GLY A 122 -16.96 -9.19 19.42
N THR A 123 -16.27 -8.25 20.06
CA THR A 123 -16.34 -6.81 19.82
C THR A 123 -15.14 -6.30 19.01
N ALA A 124 -15.23 -5.08 18.50
CA ALA A 124 -14.12 -4.42 17.83
C ALA A 124 -12.87 -4.39 18.71
N ASP A 125 -13.03 -4.08 20.00
CA ASP A 125 -11.92 -4.04 20.97
C ASP A 125 -11.26 -5.44 21.10
N ASP A 126 -12.06 -6.50 21.26
CA ASP A 126 -11.52 -7.88 21.33
C ASP A 126 -10.69 -8.25 20.09
N LEU A 127 -11.15 -7.83 18.90
CA LEU A 127 -10.45 -8.11 17.64
C LEU A 127 -9.15 -7.33 17.54
N TRP A 128 -9.19 -6.02 17.78
CA TRP A 128 -8.03 -5.16 17.58
C TRP A 128 -6.99 -5.34 18.68
N ASP A 129 -7.39 -5.66 19.92
CA ASP A 129 -6.49 -6.07 21.00
C ASP A 129 -5.78 -7.39 20.66
N PHE A 130 -6.51 -8.39 20.14
CA PHE A 130 -5.90 -9.64 19.67
C PHE A 130 -4.86 -9.39 18.57
N VAL A 131 -5.18 -8.52 17.60
CA VAL A 131 -4.26 -8.15 16.53
C VAL A 131 -3.01 -7.44 17.09
N ALA A 132 -3.20 -6.47 17.99
CA ALA A 132 -2.11 -5.74 18.64
C ALA A 132 -1.17 -6.67 19.42
N ASP A 133 -1.73 -7.62 20.17
CA ASP A 133 -0.97 -8.65 20.90
C ASP A 133 -0.13 -9.53 19.96
N CYS A 134 -0.70 -9.96 18.83
CA CYS A 134 0.03 -10.75 17.83
C CYS A 134 1.18 -9.96 17.20
N VAL A 135 0.94 -8.68 16.86
CA VAL A 135 2.00 -7.81 16.34
C VAL A 135 3.09 -7.61 17.39
N GLN A 136 2.73 -7.32 18.64
CA GLN A 136 3.70 -7.13 19.72
C GLN A 136 4.56 -8.39 19.93
N LYS A 137 3.95 -9.58 19.94
CA LYS A 137 4.65 -10.87 20.05
C LYS A 137 5.64 -11.07 18.90
N PHE A 138 5.22 -10.79 17.67
CA PHE A 138 6.09 -10.88 16.49
C PHE A 138 7.29 -9.92 16.57
N LEU A 139 7.05 -8.64 16.92
CA LEU A 139 8.11 -7.64 17.05
C LEU A 139 9.12 -8.04 18.14
N GLN A 140 8.66 -8.64 19.25
CA GLN A 140 9.51 -9.12 20.34
C GLN A 140 10.29 -10.40 20.00
N SER A 141 9.74 -11.27 19.15
CA SER A 141 10.38 -12.55 18.80
C SER A 141 11.35 -12.43 17.62
N ARG A 142 11.05 -11.56 16.64
CA ARG A 142 11.79 -11.51 15.36
C ARG A 142 12.65 -10.28 15.15
N LEU A 143 12.32 -9.14 15.75
CA LEU A 143 13.09 -7.92 15.55
C LEU A 143 14.09 -7.67 16.68
N ARG A 144 15.27 -7.14 16.32
CA ARG A 144 16.29 -6.67 17.27
C ARG A 144 15.80 -5.42 18.02
N GLU A 145 16.36 -5.17 19.19
CA GLU A 145 15.91 -4.10 20.10
C GLU A 145 16.02 -2.69 19.48
N ASP A 146 17.04 -2.46 18.66
CA ASP A 146 17.24 -1.24 17.88
C ASP A 146 16.17 -1.05 16.77
N GLU A 147 15.70 -2.14 16.17
CA GLU A 147 14.65 -2.14 15.15
C GLU A 147 13.25 -1.94 15.74
N ARG A 148 12.99 -2.42 16.96
CA ARG A 148 11.70 -2.26 17.67
C ARG A 148 11.34 -0.80 17.96
N SER A 149 12.34 0.08 18.02
CA SER A 149 12.15 1.51 18.27
C SER A 149 11.66 2.28 17.05
N LYS A 150 11.76 1.69 15.84
CA LYS A 150 11.34 2.30 14.58
C LYS A 150 9.89 1.93 14.27
N ILE A 151 9.08 2.90 13.90
CA ILE A 151 7.75 2.63 13.32
C ILE A 151 7.98 2.22 11.86
N LEU A 152 7.78 0.94 11.57
CA LEU A 152 7.82 0.46 10.19
C LEU A 152 6.49 0.81 9.49
N PRO A 153 6.53 1.24 8.21
CA PRO A 153 5.32 1.37 7.40
C PRO A 153 4.56 0.04 7.37
N LEU A 154 3.25 0.09 7.69
CA LEU A 154 2.40 -1.08 7.76
C LEU A 154 1.52 -1.17 6.51
N ALA A 155 1.60 -2.30 5.80
CA ALA A 155 0.64 -2.67 4.77
C ALA A 155 -0.37 -3.67 5.36
N PHE A 156 -1.65 -3.31 5.34
CA PHE A 156 -2.73 -4.10 5.90
C PHE A 156 -3.50 -4.81 4.78
N THR A 157 -3.28 -6.12 4.63
CA THR A 157 -4.13 -6.98 3.82
C THR A 157 -5.35 -7.40 4.63
N PHE A 158 -6.51 -6.88 4.26
CA PHE A 158 -7.78 -7.15 4.92
C PHE A 158 -8.74 -7.80 3.92
N SER A 159 -8.89 -9.12 4.05
CA SER A 159 -9.59 -9.97 3.08
C SER A 159 -11.12 -9.93 3.19
N TYR A 160 -11.70 -8.75 3.36
CA TYR A 160 -13.13 -8.53 3.50
C TYR A 160 -13.61 -7.41 2.58
N PRO A 161 -14.90 -7.38 2.20
CA PRO A 161 -15.44 -6.33 1.35
C PRO A 161 -15.34 -4.96 2.04
N VAL A 162 -14.41 -4.13 1.57
CA VAL A 162 -14.25 -2.75 2.02
C VAL A 162 -14.65 -1.77 0.94
N ILE A 163 -15.23 -0.64 1.33
CA ILE A 163 -15.33 0.54 0.48
C ILE A 163 -14.15 1.43 0.83
N GLN A 164 -13.31 1.69 -0.16
CA GLN A 164 -12.14 2.52 0.00
C GLN A 164 -12.35 3.85 -0.72
N SER A 165 -12.05 4.96 -0.05
CA SER A 165 -11.96 6.29 -0.66
C SER A 165 -10.53 6.71 -0.96
N SER A 166 -9.57 6.00 -0.38
CA SER A 166 -8.16 6.07 -0.70
C SER A 166 -7.52 4.74 -0.32
N ILE A 167 -6.27 4.53 -0.72
CA ILE A 167 -5.53 3.33 -0.33
C ILE A 167 -5.27 3.23 1.18
N LYS A 168 -5.42 4.31 1.95
CA LYS A 168 -5.20 4.32 3.41
C LYS A 168 -6.50 4.32 4.23
N PHE A 169 -7.65 4.15 3.59
CA PHE A 169 -8.95 4.23 4.24
C PHE A 169 -9.84 3.10 3.76
N GLY A 170 -10.58 2.45 4.66
CA GLY A 170 -11.52 1.42 4.27
C GLY A 170 -12.62 1.20 5.27
N VAL A 171 -13.86 1.47 4.84
CA VAL A 171 -15.05 1.13 5.62
C VAL A 171 -15.44 -0.31 5.31
N LEU A 172 -15.49 -1.15 6.34
CA LEU A 172 -16.00 -2.52 6.20
C LEU A 172 -17.48 -2.47 5.79
N GLN A 173 -17.81 -3.08 4.65
CA GLN A 173 -19.21 -3.18 4.20
C GLN A 173 -19.99 -4.21 5.03
N ARG A 174 -19.41 -5.40 5.17
CA ARG A 174 -19.98 -6.54 5.87
C ARG A 174 -18.93 -7.60 6.12
N TRP A 175 -19.13 -8.36 7.17
CA TRP A 175 -18.34 -9.55 7.43
C TRP A 175 -18.67 -10.69 6.44
N THR A 176 -17.66 -11.52 6.22
CA THR A 176 -17.76 -12.79 5.48
C THR A 176 -16.94 -13.84 6.25
N LYS A 177 -16.87 -15.10 5.76
CA LYS A 177 -15.97 -16.13 6.33
C LYS A 177 -16.20 -16.38 7.84
N ASP A 178 -17.47 -16.39 8.25
CA ASP A 178 -17.95 -16.64 9.63
C ASP A 178 -17.60 -15.57 10.68
N PHE A 179 -17.08 -14.42 10.27
CA PHE A 179 -16.93 -13.27 11.17
C PHE A 179 -18.28 -12.61 11.44
N CYS A 180 -18.46 -12.16 12.68
CA CYS A 180 -19.63 -11.43 13.15
C CYS A 180 -19.21 -10.49 14.31
N VAL A 181 -18.13 -9.73 14.10
CA VAL A 181 -17.56 -8.84 15.12
C VAL A 181 -18.36 -7.55 15.18
N SER A 182 -18.89 -7.25 16.36
CA SER A 182 -19.70 -6.05 16.60
C SER A 182 -18.85 -4.78 16.64
N GLY A 183 -19.33 -3.68 16.04
CA GLY A 183 -18.63 -2.38 16.06
C GLY A 183 -17.59 -2.15 14.97
N VAL A 184 -17.46 -3.06 13.99
CA VAL A 184 -16.51 -2.91 12.86
C VAL A 184 -17.23 -2.62 11.53
N GLU A 185 -18.37 -3.27 11.26
CA GLU A 185 -19.16 -2.99 10.06
C GLU A 185 -19.60 -1.52 10.03
N GLY A 186 -19.46 -0.87 8.88
CA GLY A 186 -19.75 0.55 8.71
C GLY A 186 -18.71 1.51 9.27
N HIS A 187 -17.61 1.01 9.84
CA HIS A 187 -16.51 1.81 10.41
C HIS A 187 -15.22 1.66 9.62
N ASP A 188 -14.34 2.66 9.71
CA ASP A 188 -13.01 2.62 9.11
C ASP A 188 -12.08 1.71 9.91
N VAL A 189 -11.67 0.61 9.29
CA VAL A 189 -10.82 -0.39 9.94
C VAL A 189 -9.39 0.09 10.15
N VAL A 190 -8.90 1.03 9.33
CA VAL A 190 -7.56 1.59 9.50
C VAL A 190 -7.51 2.46 10.75
N PHE A 191 -8.49 3.34 10.92
CA PHE A 191 -8.62 4.16 12.13
C PHE A 191 -8.68 3.31 13.41
N GLN A 192 -9.49 2.25 13.41
CA GLN A 192 -9.60 1.37 14.58
C GLN A 192 -8.28 0.62 14.87
N LEU A 193 -7.58 0.15 13.83
CA LEU A 193 -6.29 -0.52 13.98
C LEU A 193 -5.21 0.41 14.55
N GLU A 194 -5.10 1.64 14.03
CA GLU A 194 -4.14 2.64 14.50
C GLU A 194 -4.45 3.15 15.91
N ALA A 195 -5.71 3.05 16.36
CA ALA A 195 -6.09 3.34 17.73
C ALA A 195 -5.65 2.23 18.72
N ALA A 196 -5.61 0.97 18.27
CA ALA A 196 -5.26 -0.18 19.12
C ALA A 196 -3.75 -0.28 19.40
N PHE A 197 -2.89 0.10 18.45
CA PHE A 197 -1.44 0.14 18.67
C PHE A 197 -0.73 1.15 17.75
N ARG A 198 0.50 1.50 18.12
CA ARG A 198 1.32 2.49 17.38
C ARG A 198 1.79 1.94 16.04
N ALA A 199 0.99 2.12 15.00
CA ALA A 199 1.29 1.79 13.60
C ALA A 199 1.22 3.03 12.70
N GLU A 200 1.84 2.94 11.52
CA GLU A 200 1.59 3.87 10.40
C GLU A 200 1.07 3.04 9.22
N VAL A 201 -0.25 3.01 9.00
CA VAL A 201 -0.82 2.26 7.88
C VAL A 201 -0.61 3.04 6.60
N VAL A 202 0.20 2.48 5.69
CA VAL A 202 0.51 3.10 4.40
C VAL A 202 -0.36 2.58 3.26
N ALA A 203 -0.92 1.38 3.42
CA ALA A 203 -1.86 0.80 2.47
C ALA A 203 -2.80 -0.19 3.17
N LEU A 204 -4.09 -0.14 2.84
CA LEU A 204 -5.10 -1.15 3.08
C LEU A 204 -5.44 -1.79 1.74
N ILE A 205 -5.29 -3.10 1.62
CA ILE A 205 -5.55 -3.83 0.38
C ILE A 205 -6.37 -5.09 0.62
N ASN A 206 -7.02 -5.58 -0.44
CA ASN A 206 -7.59 -6.91 -0.44
C ASN A 206 -6.54 -7.97 -0.83
N ASP A 207 -6.70 -9.20 -0.34
CA ASP A 207 -5.83 -10.34 -0.65
C ASP A 207 -5.66 -10.59 -2.16
N THR A 208 -6.74 -10.54 -2.94
CA THR A 208 -6.66 -10.72 -4.40
C THR A 208 -5.76 -9.69 -5.09
N VAL A 209 -5.74 -8.45 -4.58
CA VAL A 209 -4.88 -7.37 -5.10
C VAL A 209 -3.43 -7.67 -4.75
N GLY A 210 -3.16 -8.10 -3.51
CA GLY A 210 -1.83 -8.55 -3.12
C GLY A 210 -1.35 -9.72 -4.00
N THR A 211 -2.19 -10.74 -4.20
CA THR A 211 -1.88 -11.89 -5.08
C THR A 211 -1.57 -11.46 -6.52
N LEU A 212 -2.33 -10.51 -7.09
CA LEU A 212 -2.03 -9.95 -8.41
C LEU A 212 -0.64 -9.33 -8.44
N PHE A 213 -0.27 -8.55 -7.44
CA PHE A 213 1.00 -7.84 -7.40
C PHE A 213 2.18 -8.77 -7.17
N ALA A 214 2.05 -9.74 -6.27
CA ALA A 214 3.08 -10.75 -6.07
C ALA A 214 3.32 -11.57 -7.35
N ALA A 215 2.24 -11.95 -8.06
CA ALA A 215 2.36 -12.64 -9.34
C ALA A 215 3.00 -11.74 -10.40
N ALA A 216 2.51 -10.50 -10.56
CA ALA A 216 3.02 -9.54 -11.53
C ALA A 216 4.49 -9.15 -11.32
N TYR A 217 4.96 -9.20 -10.07
CA TYR A 217 6.35 -8.95 -9.72
C TYR A 217 7.24 -10.08 -10.21
N GLY A 218 6.84 -11.35 -10.02
CA GLY A 218 7.55 -12.51 -10.54
C GLY A 218 7.37 -12.73 -12.05
N ASP A 219 6.28 -12.22 -12.62
CA ASP A 219 5.85 -12.53 -13.98
C ASP A 219 5.00 -11.40 -14.58
N ARG A 220 5.54 -10.68 -15.57
CA ARG A 220 4.87 -9.52 -16.18
C ARG A 220 3.63 -9.87 -17.01
N GLU A 221 3.46 -11.14 -17.37
CA GLU A 221 2.27 -11.64 -18.07
C GLU A 221 1.10 -11.84 -17.11
N ALA A 222 1.32 -11.81 -15.79
CA ALA A 222 0.24 -11.90 -14.81
C ALA A 222 -0.64 -10.65 -14.83
N LYS A 223 -1.90 -10.82 -15.25
CA LYS A 223 -2.88 -9.71 -15.35
C LYS A 223 -4.05 -9.83 -14.37
N ILE A 224 -4.25 -11.02 -13.79
CA ILE A 224 -5.35 -11.32 -12.87
C ILE A 224 -4.78 -11.97 -11.62
N GLY A 225 -5.17 -11.47 -10.45
CA GLY A 225 -4.96 -12.12 -9.15
C GLY A 225 -6.25 -12.75 -8.68
N SER A 226 -6.20 -13.97 -8.17
CA SER A 226 -7.40 -14.70 -7.76
C SER A 226 -7.15 -15.50 -6.49
N ILE A 227 -8.20 -15.62 -5.67
CA ILE A 227 -8.21 -16.47 -4.48
C ILE A 227 -9.17 -17.63 -4.69
N ALA A 228 -8.68 -18.85 -4.44
CA ALA A 228 -9.47 -20.08 -4.49
C ALA A 228 -9.23 -20.90 -3.21
N SER A 229 -9.96 -20.56 -2.14
CA SER A 229 -9.77 -21.11 -0.80
C SER A 229 -11.10 -21.18 -0.02
N THR A 230 -11.12 -20.73 1.24
CA THR A 230 -12.35 -20.52 2.04
C THR A 230 -13.33 -19.54 1.39
N GLY A 231 -12.80 -18.53 0.71
CA GLY A 231 -13.55 -17.64 -0.19
C GLY A 231 -13.09 -17.76 -1.64
N CYS A 232 -13.82 -17.09 -2.54
CA CYS A 232 -13.46 -16.95 -3.94
C CYS A 232 -13.63 -15.51 -4.38
N ASN A 233 -12.54 -14.91 -4.88
CA ASN A 233 -12.52 -13.52 -5.34
C ASN A 233 -11.43 -13.34 -6.41
N ALA A 234 -11.52 -12.29 -7.20
CA ALA A 234 -10.48 -11.93 -8.18
C ALA A 234 -10.30 -10.41 -8.28
N ALA A 235 -9.08 -9.99 -8.59
CA ALA A 235 -8.68 -8.62 -8.89
C ALA A 235 -7.98 -8.55 -10.25
N TYR A 236 -8.21 -7.46 -10.95
CA TYR A 236 -7.52 -7.09 -12.19
C TYR A 236 -7.38 -5.56 -12.23
N MET A 237 -6.41 -5.06 -12.96
CA MET A 237 -6.25 -3.62 -13.19
C MET A 237 -7.32 -3.16 -14.17
N GLU A 238 -8.05 -2.06 -13.96
CA GLU A 238 -9.08 -1.52 -14.88
C GLU A 238 -8.70 -0.11 -15.39
N GLU A 239 -9.22 0.29 -16.54
CA GLU A 239 -9.09 1.67 -17.04
C GLU A 239 -10.00 2.62 -16.27
N VAL A 240 -9.44 3.68 -15.69
CA VAL A 240 -10.19 4.69 -14.91
C VAL A 240 -11.38 5.27 -15.70
N GLY A 241 -11.23 5.44 -17.02
CA GLY A 241 -12.29 5.92 -17.89
C GLY A 241 -13.52 5.00 -17.96
N ALA A 242 -13.33 3.71 -17.71
CA ALA A 242 -14.33 2.65 -17.75
C ALA A 242 -15.00 2.35 -16.39
N ILE A 243 -14.81 3.22 -15.40
CA ILE A 243 -15.43 3.13 -14.07
C ILE A 243 -16.40 4.31 -13.84
N PRO A 244 -17.60 4.34 -14.47
CA PRO A 244 -18.54 5.45 -14.28
C PRO A 244 -18.94 5.73 -12.83
N LYS A 245 -18.98 4.71 -11.97
CA LYS A 245 -19.36 4.88 -10.56
C LYS A 245 -18.39 5.71 -9.74
N SER A 246 -17.11 5.82 -10.14
CA SER A 246 -16.18 6.75 -9.46
C SER A 246 -16.60 8.19 -9.71
N LYS A 247 -17.14 8.49 -10.90
CA LYS A 247 -17.57 9.85 -11.29
C LYS A 247 -18.94 10.27 -10.74
N ALA A 248 -19.79 9.32 -10.34
CA ALA A 248 -21.24 9.56 -10.21
C ALA A 248 -21.88 9.21 -8.85
N ALA A 249 -21.20 8.53 -7.92
CA ALA A 249 -21.86 8.00 -6.73
C ALA A 249 -21.37 8.64 -5.42
N GLY A 250 -22.27 9.36 -4.75
CA GLY A 250 -22.16 9.57 -3.31
C GLY A 250 -22.22 8.23 -2.58
N TYR A 251 -21.29 7.99 -1.66
CA TYR A 251 -21.04 6.72 -0.95
C TYR A 251 -22.27 6.14 -0.22
N GLN A 252 -23.30 6.95 0.00
CA GLN A 252 -24.57 6.58 0.63
C GLN A 252 -25.32 5.48 -0.13
N ALA A 253 -25.13 5.39 -1.45
CA ALA A 253 -25.73 4.37 -2.30
C ALA A 253 -25.00 3.01 -2.15
N MET A 254 -23.66 3.03 -2.09
CA MET A 254 -22.82 1.83 -1.91
C MET A 254 -22.97 1.15 -0.54
N LEU A 255 -23.29 1.93 0.51
CA LEU A 255 -23.51 1.41 1.87
C LEU A 255 -24.92 0.83 2.10
N SER A 256 -25.84 0.97 1.14
CA SER A 256 -27.24 0.54 1.29
C SER A 256 -27.48 -0.96 1.09
N SER A 257 -26.43 -1.76 0.83
CA SER A 257 -26.55 -3.21 0.62
C SER A 257 -26.82 -3.98 1.92
N ARG A 258 -28.06 -3.89 2.41
CA ARG A 258 -28.54 -4.64 3.58
C ARG A 258 -28.35 -6.14 3.38
N SER A 259 -27.81 -6.78 4.41
CA SER A 259 -27.66 -8.24 4.53
C SER A 259 -29.03 -8.92 4.44
N THR A 260 -29.19 -9.82 3.47
CA THR A 260 -30.32 -10.77 3.41
C THR A 260 -29.78 -12.20 3.43
N PRO A 261 -30.58 -13.21 3.79
CA PRO A 261 -30.14 -14.61 3.92
C PRO A 261 -29.61 -15.28 2.63
N SER A 262 -29.55 -14.57 1.49
CA SER A 262 -29.25 -15.10 0.15
C SER A 262 -27.95 -14.57 -0.48
N GLN A 263 -26.97 -14.12 0.33
CA GLN A 263 -25.70 -13.57 -0.18
C GLN A 263 -24.63 -14.66 -0.47
N GLN A 264 -23.61 -14.27 -1.26
CA GLN A 264 -22.44 -15.07 -1.66
C GLN A 264 -22.75 -16.33 -2.50
N LEU A 265 -23.82 -16.32 -3.31
CA LEU A 265 -24.25 -17.49 -4.10
C LEU A 265 -23.14 -18.04 -5.01
N TYR A 266 -22.39 -17.18 -5.69
CA TYR A 266 -21.29 -17.62 -6.54
C TYR A 266 -20.17 -18.29 -5.73
N GLU A 267 -19.71 -17.65 -4.66
CA GLU A 267 -18.69 -18.19 -3.75
C GLU A 267 -19.12 -19.55 -3.17
N LYS A 268 -20.38 -19.69 -2.74
CA LYS A 268 -20.95 -20.95 -2.25
C LYS A 268 -20.93 -22.09 -3.27
N MET A 269 -20.87 -21.78 -4.57
CA MET A 269 -20.78 -22.80 -5.60
C MET A 269 -19.34 -23.25 -5.90
N VAL A 270 -18.33 -22.49 -5.48
CA VAL A 270 -16.93 -22.68 -5.92
C VAL A 270 -15.90 -22.79 -4.78
N SER A 271 -16.18 -22.29 -3.57
CA SER A 271 -15.21 -22.23 -2.47
C SER A 271 -15.25 -23.46 -1.55
N GLY A 272 -14.11 -23.75 -0.91
CA GLY A 272 -13.78 -25.04 -0.33
C GLY A 272 -14.79 -25.60 0.69
N PRO A 273 -15.21 -24.81 1.71
CA PRO A 273 -16.15 -25.29 2.73
C PRO A 273 -17.46 -25.81 2.12
N TYR A 274 -17.97 -25.14 1.08
CA TYR A 274 -19.24 -25.50 0.47
C TYR A 274 -19.14 -26.68 -0.51
N LEU A 275 -17.94 -26.95 -1.06
CA LEU A 275 -17.69 -28.16 -1.84
C LEU A 275 -17.80 -29.40 -0.96
N GLY A 276 -17.18 -29.36 0.23
CA GLY A 276 -17.28 -30.43 1.22
C GLY A 276 -18.72 -30.63 1.69
N GLU A 277 -19.43 -29.54 1.99
CA GLU A 277 -20.83 -29.60 2.43
C GLU A 277 -21.78 -30.14 1.34
N LEU A 278 -21.59 -29.76 0.06
CA LEU A 278 -22.37 -30.32 -1.04
C LEU A 278 -22.14 -31.82 -1.18
N LEU A 279 -20.87 -32.27 -1.10
CA LEU A 279 -20.55 -33.69 -1.12
C LEU A 279 -21.23 -34.43 0.04
N ARG A 280 -21.20 -33.86 1.25
CA ARG A 280 -21.84 -34.43 2.45
C ARG A 280 -23.35 -34.60 2.25
N LEU A 281 -24.02 -33.58 1.74
CA LEU A 281 -25.46 -33.59 1.51
C LEU A 281 -25.86 -34.67 0.49
N VAL A 282 -25.13 -34.79 -0.62
CA VAL A 282 -25.39 -35.81 -1.63
C VAL A 282 -25.15 -37.22 -1.07
N MET A 283 -24.07 -37.42 -0.30
CA MET A 283 -23.79 -38.71 0.35
C MET A 283 -24.87 -39.07 1.37
N LEU A 284 -25.37 -38.10 2.13
CA LEU A 284 -26.44 -38.30 3.11
C LEU A 284 -27.78 -38.64 2.41
N GLU A 285 -28.12 -37.96 1.32
CA GLU A 285 -29.33 -38.25 0.52
C GLU A 285 -29.30 -39.67 -0.06
N LEU A 286 -28.16 -40.09 -0.62
CA LEU A 286 -27.99 -41.46 -1.13
C LEU A 286 -28.05 -42.51 0.00
N HIS A 287 -27.56 -42.18 1.19
CA HIS A 287 -27.69 -43.04 2.36
C HIS A 287 -29.15 -43.17 2.83
N GLU A 288 -29.89 -42.06 2.90
CA GLU A 288 -31.31 -42.06 3.27
C GLU A 288 -32.17 -42.83 2.25
N ALA A 289 -31.78 -42.80 0.97
CA ALA A 289 -32.34 -43.64 -0.09
C ALA A 289 -31.92 -45.13 -0.01
N LYS A 290 -31.09 -45.52 0.96
CA LYS A 290 -30.50 -46.86 1.14
C LYS A 290 -29.66 -47.32 -0.06
N LEU A 291 -29.00 -46.38 -0.73
CA LEU A 291 -28.13 -46.63 -1.88
C LEU A 291 -26.63 -46.55 -1.52
N LEU A 292 -26.27 -45.93 -0.39
CA LEU A 292 -24.90 -45.73 0.07
C LEU A 292 -24.76 -45.96 1.58
N PHE A 293 -23.68 -46.58 2.03
CA PHE A 293 -23.35 -46.87 3.43
C PHE A 293 -24.45 -47.64 4.17
N VAL A 294 -25.03 -48.66 3.52
CA VAL A 294 -26.16 -49.40 4.08
C VAL A 294 -25.73 -50.13 5.36
N GLY A 295 -26.37 -49.81 6.49
CA GLY A 295 -26.08 -50.43 7.79
C GLY A 295 -24.89 -49.84 8.56
N GLN A 296 -24.25 -48.78 8.04
CA GLN A 296 -23.18 -48.04 8.71
C GLN A 296 -23.74 -46.93 9.61
N ASP A 297 -22.99 -46.53 10.64
CA ASP A 297 -23.32 -45.35 11.46
C ASP A 297 -22.83 -44.07 10.76
N VAL A 298 -23.78 -43.31 10.20
CA VAL A 298 -23.51 -42.03 9.50
C VAL A 298 -23.73 -40.80 10.38
N SER A 299 -23.71 -40.94 11.72
CA SER A 299 -23.92 -39.82 12.65
C SER A 299 -22.98 -38.63 12.39
N CYS A 300 -21.75 -38.91 11.94
CA CYS A 300 -20.77 -37.91 11.52
C CYS A 300 -21.26 -37.08 10.32
N LEU A 301 -21.83 -37.72 9.30
CA LEU A 301 -22.35 -37.07 8.08
C LEU A 301 -23.60 -36.24 8.37
N ARG A 302 -24.27 -36.40 9.51
CA ARG A 302 -25.40 -35.52 9.90
C ARG A 302 -24.94 -34.17 10.45
N GLN A 303 -23.67 -34.04 10.84
CA GLN A 303 -23.11 -32.77 11.30
C GLN A 303 -22.80 -31.86 10.09
N PRO A 304 -23.30 -30.61 10.08
CA PRO A 304 -22.95 -29.64 9.04
C PRO A 304 -21.42 -29.43 8.96
N ASN A 305 -20.90 -29.29 7.74
CA ASN A 305 -19.46 -29.08 7.47
C ASN A 305 -18.54 -30.21 7.98
N ALA A 306 -19.06 -31.42 8.18
CA ALA A 306 -18.25 -32.58 8.57
C ALA A 306 -17.21 -32.99 7.52
N LEU A 307 -17.44 -32.65 6.24
CA LEU A 307 -16.53 -32.92 5.14
C LEU A 307 -15.78 -31.65 4.73
N ASP A 308 -14.46 -31.76 4.69
CA ASP A 308 -13.56 -30.71 4.21
C ASP A 308 -13.06 -31.00 2.78
N VAL A 309 -12.72 -29.95 2.04
CA VAL A 309 -12.23 -30.05 0.66
C VAL A 309 -10.93 -30.86 0.55
N SER A 310 -10.15 -31.00 1.63
CA SER A 310 -8.96 -31.86 1.67
C SER A 310 -9.26 -33.35 1.42
N LEU A 311 -10.51 -33.79 1.56
CA LEU A 311 -10.92 -35.17 1.23
C LEU A 311 -10.91 -35.43 -0.29
N PHE A 312 -11.15 -34.41 -1.12
CA PHE A 312 -11.24 -34.54 -2.58
C PHE A 312 -9.98 -35.14 -3.22
N PRO A 313 -8.76 -34.58 -3.00
CA PRO A 313 -7.56 -35.19 -3.55
C PRO A 313 -7.31 -36.60 -2.99
N THR A 314 -7.65 -36.87 -1.72
CA THR A 314 -7.52 -38.22 -1.14
C THR A 314 -8.41 -39.25 -1.85
N LEU A 315 -9.64 -38.85 -2.24
CA LEU A 315 -10.56 -39.73 -2.96
C LEU A 315 -10.18 -39.90 -4.44
N GLU A 316 -9.74 -38.83 -5.10
CA GLU A 316 -9.50 -38.83 -6.54
C GLU A 316 -8.12 -39.34 -6.97
N ASP A 317 -7.09 -39.07 -6.17
CA ASP A 317 -5.71 -39.46 -6.51
C ASP A 317 -5.47 -40.94 -6.21
N ASP A 318 -6.34 -41.58 -5.41
CA ASP A 318 -6.32 -43.02 -5.19
C ASP A 318 -6.94 -43.78 -6.37
N ILE A 319 -6.10 -44.05 -7.36
CA ILE A 319 -6.45 -44.79 -8.58
C ILE A 319 -6.34 -46.31 -8.45
N THR A 320 -6.04 -46.82 -7.25
CA THR A 320 -5.96 -48.27 -7.00
C THR A 320 -7.34 -48.91 -7.05
N GLU A 321 -7.42 -50.21 -7.38
CA GLU A 321 -8.71 -50.91 -7.44
C GLU A 321 -9.39 -51.02 -6.06
N CYS A 322 -8.59 -51.14 -5.00
CA CYS A 322 -9.03 -51.26 -3.61
C CYS A 322 -9.26 -49.92 -2.90
N MET A 323 -8.70 -48.82 -3.42
CA MET A 323 -8.80 -47.48 -2.85
C MET A 323 -8.43 -47.42 -1.35
N GLU A 324 -7.33 -48.07 -0.97
CA GLU A 324 -6.92 -48.25 0.44
C GLU A 324 -6.72 -46.93 1.20
N ASN A 325 -6.15 -45.91 0.55
CA ASN A 325 -5.90 -44.63 1.21
C ASN A 325 -7.21 -43.89 1.45
N ALA A 326 -8.12 -43.91 0.46
CA ALA A 326 -9.45 -43.35 0.60
C ALA A 326 -10.27 -44.08 1.68
N ARG A 327 -10.23 -45.42 1.70
CA ARG A 327 -10.90 -46.23 2.73
C ARG A 327 -10.36 -45.91 4.12
N LYS A 328 -9.04 -45.91 4.29
CA LYS A 328 -8.39 -45.57 5.57
C LYS A 328 -8.80 -44.18 6.05
N CYS A 329 -8.80 -43.18 5.16
CA CYS A 329 -9.19 -41.81 5.49
C CYS A 329 -10.66 -41.73 5.96
N LEU A 330 -11.58 -42.42 5.28
CA LEU A 330 -13.00 -42.47 5.65
C LEU A 330 -13.22 -43.23 6.97
N CYS A 331 -12.50 -44.33 7.20
CA CYS A 331 -12.53 -45.07 8.46
C CYS A 331 -12.02 -44.22 9.63
N GLU A 332 -10.85 -43.60 9.49
CA GLU A 332 -10.19 -42.85 10.57
C GLU A 332 -10.89 -41.53 10.88
N LYS A 333 -11.29 -40.77 9.85
CA LYS A 333 -11.88 -39.44 10.06
C LYS A 333 -13.39 -39.48 10.33
N MET A 334 -14.09 -40.48 9.79
CA MET A 334 -15.56 -40.52 9.83
C MET A 334 -16.14 -41.80 10.44
N GLY A 335 -15.32 -42.81 10.75
CA GLY A 335 -15.83 -44.08 11.29
C GLY A 335 -16.66 -44.90 10.29
N LEU A 336 -16.54 -44.61 8.99
CA LEU A 336 -17.25 -45.34 7.92
C LEU A 336 -16.33 -46.39 7.33
N ASP A 337 -16.82 -47.61 7.12
CA ASP A 337 -16.11 -48.68 6.39
C ASP A 337 -16.86 -49.07 5.10
N PRO A 338 -16.67 -48.33 3.99
CA PRO A 338 -17.44 -48.53 2.78
C PRO A 338 -17.00 -49.75 1.98
N ALA A 339 -17.95 -50.39 1.28
CA ALA A 339 -17.64 -51.42 0.30
C ALA A 339 -16.88 -50.85 -0.93
N PRO A 340 -16.17 -51.67 -1.72
CA PRO A 340 -15.39 -51.17 -2.86
C PRO A 340 -16.19 -50.35 -3.88
N HIS A 341 -17.44 -50.73 -4.16
CA HIS A 341 -18.30 -49.96 -5.07
C HIS A 341 -18.79 -48.63 -4.45
N GLU A 342 -18.90 -48.55 -3.12
CA GLU A 342 -19.25 -47.34 -2.39
C GLU A 342 -18.06 -46.36 -2.36
N LEU A 343 -16.81 -46.86 -2.24
CA LEU A 343 -15.59 -46.04 -2.37
C LEU A 343 -15.49 -45.41 -3.76
N LYS A 344 -15.69 -46.22 -4.82
CA LYS A 344 -15.74 -45.73 -6.20
C LYS A 344 -16.86 -44.72 -6.41
N THR A 345 -18.00 -44.90 -5.75
CA THR A 345 -19.11 -43.92 -5.73
C THR A 345 -18.70 -42.61 -5.07
N CYS A 346 -18.06 -42.65 -3.89
CA CYS A 346 -17.58 -41.45 -3.18
C CYS A 346 -16.59 -40.65 -4.04
N ARG A 347 -15.65 -41.36 -4.70
CA ARG A 347 -14.74 -40.75 -5.66
C ARG A 347 -15.47 -40.10 -6.81
N TYR A 348 -16.41 -40.80 -7.43
CA TYR A 348 -17.16 -40.25 -8.56
C TYR A 348 -17.95 -38.99 -8.17
N LEU A 349 -18.56 -38.97 -6.98
CA LEU A 349 -19.24 -37.78 -6.45
C LEU A 349 -18.27 -36.61 -6.22
N ALA A 350 -17.09 -36.87 -5.67
CA ALA A 350 -16.04 -35.86 -5.51
C ALA A 350 -15.59 -35.30 -6.87
N GLU A 351 -15.40 -36.16 -7.88
CA GLU A 351 -15.06 -35.76 -9.24
C GLU A 351 -16.15 -34.87 -9.86
N LEU A 352 -17.43 -35.21 -9.70
CA LEU A 352 -18.57 -34.41 -10.19
C LEU A 352 -18.60 -33.02 -9.53
N VAL A 353 -18.56 -32.97 -8.20
CA VAL A 353 -18.63 -31.72 -7.42
C VAL A 353 -17.42 -30.84 -7.71
N GLY A 354 -16.22 -31.42 -7.73
CA GLY A 354 -14.97 -30.71 -8.03
C GLY A 354 -14.92 -30.19 -9.47
N THR A 355 -15.42 -30.97 -10.43
CA THR A 355 -15.52 -30.55 -11.85
C THR A 355 -16.48 -29.39 -12.01
N ARG A 356 -17.66 -29.45 -11.39
CA ARG A 356 -18.63 -28.35 -11.41
C ARG A 356 -18.00 -27.06 -10.86
N ALA A 357 -17.35 -27.15 -9.70
CA ALA A 357 -16.73 -26.00 -9.05
C ALA A 357 -15.61 -25.38 -9.89
N ALA A 358 -14.68 -26.18 -10.42
CA ALA A 358 -13.58 -25.70 -11.26
C ALA A 358 -14.08 -25.04 -12.55
N ARG A 359 -15.12 -25.61 -13.17
CA ARG A 359 -15.76 -25.08 -14.37
C ARG A 359 -16.41 -23.72 -14.10
N LEU A 360 -17.15 -23.59 -13.00
CA LEU A 360 -17.77 -22.32 -12.59
C LEU A 360 -16.74 -21.27 -12.21
N TYR A 361 -15.66 -21.64 -11.52
CA TYR A 361 -14.54 -20.75 -11.19
C TYR A 361 -13.92 -20.13 -12.45
N SER A 362 -13.65 -20.94 -13.47
CA SER A 362 -13.09 -20.44 -14.74
C SER A 362 -14.02 -19.48 -15.48
N CYS A 363 -15.35 -19.54 -15.26
CA CYS A 363 -16.25 -18.54 -15.82
C CYS A 363 -15.94 -17.11 -15.35
N GLY A 364 -15.55 -16.93 -14.08
CA GLY A 364 -15.20 -15.61 -13.53
C GLY A 364 -13.93 -15.05 -14.17
N ILE A 365 -12.91 -15.90 -14.30
CA ILE A 365 -11.64 -15.54 -14.96
C ILE A 365 -11.86 -15.23 -16.44
N ALA A 366 -12.59 -16.10 -17.16
CA ALA A 366 -12.92 -15.86 -18.56
C ALA A 366 -13.76 -14.59 -18.76
N ALA A 367 -14.65 -14.25 -17.83
CA ALA A 367 -15.44 -13.03 -17.90
C ALA A 367 -14.56 -11.77 -17.78
N ILE A 368 -13.57 -11.77 -16.88
CA ILE A 368 -12.58 -10.69 -16.79
C ILE A 368 -11.81 -10.57 -18.12
N CYS A 369 -11.30 -11.68 -18.65
CA CYS A 369 -10.56 -11.66 -19.91
C CYS A 369 -11.42 -11.16 -21.08
N LYS A 370 -12.66 -11.64 -21.23
CA LYS A 370 -13.59 -11.17 -22.27
C LYS A 370 -13.90 -9.68 -22.12
N LYS A 371 -14.23 -9.22 -20.91
CA LYS A 371 -14.55 -7.81 -20.65
C LYS A 371 -13.38 -6.88 -21.02
N ARG A 372 -12.15 -7.30 -20.71
CA ARG A 372 -10.94 -6.52 -20.94
C ARG A 372 -10.25 -6.79 -22.28
N ASN A 373 -10.84 -7.64 -23.11
CA ASN A 373 -10.26 -8.07 -24.37
C ASN A 373 -8.82 -8.60 -24.19
N ILE A 374 -8.58 -9.37 -23.12
CA ILE A 374 -7.30 -10.00 -22.83
C ILE A 374 -7.27 -11.36 -23.54
N GLU A 375 -6.47 -11.45 -24.60
CA GLU A 375 -6.31 -12.69 -25.37
C GLU A 375 -5.29 -13.64 -24.74
N ARG A 376 -4.25 -13.08 -24.09
CA ARG A 376 -3.20 -13.82 -23.40
C ARG A 376 -2.86 -13.18 -22.06
N CYS A 377 -2.78 -13.99 -21.02
CA CYS A 377 -2.27 -13.57 -19.72
C CYS A 377 -2.02 -14.76 -18.80
N HIS A 378 -1.23 -14.53 -17.76
CA HIS A 378 -1.18 -15.42 -16.61
C HIS A 378 -2.13 -14.95 -15.50
N VAL A 379 -2.63 -15.90 -14.74
CA VAL A 379 -3.54 -15.70 -13.62
C VAL A 379 -2.84 -16.19 -12.37
N GLY A 380 -2.44 -15.27 -11.50
CA GLY A 380 -1.86 -15.58 -10.21
C GLY A 380 -2.94 -16.04 -9.24
N VAL A 381 -2.88 -17.30 -8.78
CA VAL A 381 -3.85 -17.88 -7.87
C VAL A 381 -3.19 -18.23 -6.54
N ASP A 382 -3.78 -17.76 -5.44
CA ASP A 382 -3.47 -18.21 -4.09
C ASP A 382 -4.69 -18.94 -3.49
N GLY A 383 -4.47 -19.83 -2.53
CA GLY A 383 -5.53 -20.55 -1.84
C GLY A 383 -5.35 -22.07 -1.78
N ALA A 384 -5.96 -22.68 -0.77
CA ALA A 384 -5.76 -24.09 -0.44
C ALA A 384 -6.28 -25.05 -1.52
N ILE A 385 -7.35 -24.68 -2.25
CA ILE A 385 -7.92 -25.53 -3.31
C ILE A 385 -6.89 -25.67 -4.43
N PHE A 386 -6.41 -24.55 -4.97
CA PHE A 386 -5.37 -24.60 -5.98
C PHE A 386 -4.10 -25.23 -5.41
N GLY A 387 -3.68 -24.91 -4.18
CA GLY A 387 -2.48 -25.48 -3.56
C GLY A 387 -2.44 -27.01 -3.50
N HIS A 388 -3.54 -27.66 -3.12
CA HIS A 388 -3.56 -29.08 -2.79
C HIS A 388 -4.34 -29.98 -3.76
N TYR A 389 -5.24 -29.43 -4.59
CA TYR A 389 -6.14 -30.22 -5.43
C TYR A 389 -5.76 -30.08 -6.92
N GLN A 390 -4.82 -30.90 -7.38
CA GLN A 390 -4.24 -30.80 -8.73
C GLN A 390 -5.27 -31.01 -9.86
N ASN A 391 -6.23 -31.92 -9.67
CA ASN A 391 -7.28 -32.17 -10.66
C ASN A 391 -8.19 -30.94 -10.84
N TYR A 392 -8.38 -30.12 -9.80
CA TYR A 392 -9.08 -28.84 -9.91
C TYR A 392 -8.40 -27.90 -10.89
N ARG A 393 -7.06 -27.77 -10.82
CA ARG A 393 -6.28 -26.92 -11.75
C ARG A 393 -6.46 -27.35 -13.19
N LYS A 394 -6.32 -28.65 -13.45
CA LYS A 394 -6.48 -29.24 -14.79
C LYS A 394 -7.89 -28.98 -15.34
N ARG A 395 -8.91 -29.19 -14.51
CA ARG A 395 -10.32 -28.95 -14.89
C ARG A 395 -10.61 -27.47 -15.11
N ALA A 396 -10.01 -26.57 -14.33
CA ALA A 396 -10.14 -25.13 -14.52
C ALA A 396 -9.51 -24.68 -15.86
N ALA A 397 -8.32 -25.18 -16.20
CA ALA A 397 -7.68 -24.93 -17.50
C ALA A 397 -8.53 -25.48 -18.66
N GLN A 398 -9.02 -26.71 -18.54
CA GLN A 398 -9.92 -27.30 -19.55
C GLN A 398 -11.23 -26.50 -19.71
N ALA A 399 -11.76 -25.93 -18.62
CA ALA A 399 -12.94 -25.08 -18.69
C ALA A 399 -12.69 -23.80 -19.49
N LEU A 400 -11.50 -23.19 -19.40
CA LEU A 400 -11.12 -22.05 -20.24
C LEU A 400 -11.08 -22.44 -21.72
N ARG A 401 -10.46 -23.59 -22.04
CA ARG A 401 -10.49 -24.17 -23.41
C ARG A 401 -11.92 -24.31 -23.94
N ASP A 402 -12.82 -24.86 -23.13
CA ASP A 402 -14.23 -25.05 -23.51
C ASP A 402 -14.96 -23.71 -23.75
N ILE A 403 -14.72 -22.71 -22.89
CA ILE A 403 -15.34 -21.38 -22.98
C ILE A 403 -14.91 -20.68 -24.26
N PHE A 404 -13.59 -20.63 -24.53
CA PHE A 404 -13.02 -19.92 -25.67
C PHE A 404 -12.93 -20.75 -26.95
N ALA A 405 -13.23 -22.04 -26.89
CA ALA A 405 -13.16 -22.98 -28.02
C ALA A 405 -11.77 -23.00 -28.68
N TRP A 406 -10.71 -23.06 -27.87
CA TRP A 406 -9.34 -23.14 -28.39
C TRP A 406 -9.08 -24.48 -29.11
N PRO A 407 -8.31 -24.47 -30.21
CA PRO A 407 -7.84 -25.69 -30.86
C PRO A 407 -7.02 -26.58 -29.92
N ASP A 408 -7.08 -27.90 -30.13
CA ASP A 408 -6.38 -28.88 -29.29
C ASP A 408 -4.84 -28.78 -29.37
N ASP A 409 -4.32 -28.28 -30.49
CA ASP A 409 -2.89 -28.07 -30.76
C ASP A 409 -2.35 -26.72 -30.28
N LEU A 410 -3.23 -25.79 -29.91
CA LEU A 410 -2.85 -24.46 -29.43
C LEU A 410 -2.43 -24.54 -27.95
N GLU A 411 -1.29 -23.96 -27.58
CA GLU A 411 -0.93 -23.76 -26.16
C GLU A 411 -1.92 -22.82 -25.46
N ASP A 412 -2.25 -23.08 -24.19
CA ASP A 412 -3.24 -22.31 -23.44
C ASP A 412 -2.88 -20.81 -23.40
N PRO A 413 -3.66 -19.92 -24.04
CA PRO A 413 -3.41 -18.48 -24.01
C PRO A 413 -3.54 -17.86 -22.61
N ILE A 414 -4.39 -18.46 -21.76
CA ILE A 414 -4.60 -18.04 -20.37
C ILE A 414 -4.13 -19.15 -19.44
N VAL A 415 -3.09 -18.88 -18.66
CA VAL A 415 -2.42 -19.89 -17.82
C VAL A 415 -2.60 -19.57 -16.34
N PHE A 416 -2.92 -20.58 -15.53
CA PHE A 416 -2.97 -20.45 -14.08
C PHE A 416 -1.60 -20.69 -13.44
N GLY A 417 -1.08 -19.70 -12.71
CA GLY A 417 0.12 -19.84 -11.87
C GLY A 417 -0.28 -19.88 -10.38
N PHE A 418 0.36 -20.75 -9.60
CA PHE A 418 0.13 -20.82 -8.15
C PHE A 418 1.17 -19.99 -7.40
N TYR A 419 0.73 -19.00 -6.62
CA TYR A 419 1.60 -18.09 -5.87
C TYR A 419 1.23 -18.16 -4.39
N LYS A 420 2.10 -18.81 -3.62
CA LYS A 420 1.92 -18.93 -2.18
C LYS A 420 2.29 -17.60 -1.50
N ASP A 421 1.47 -17.16 -0.56
CA ASP A 421 1.69 -15.97 0.27
C ASP A 421 1.67 -14.66 -0.54
N GLY A 422 0.95 -14.65 -1.67
CA GLY A 422 0.90 -13.51 -2.59
C GLY A 422 0.29 -12.26 -1.95
N SER A 423 -0.65 -12.44 -1.02
CA SER A 423 -1.28 -11.35 -0.26
C SER A 423 -0.27 -10.48 0.50
N GLY A 424 0.73 -11.09 1.13
CA GLY A 424 1.70 -10.36 1.96
C GLY A 424 2.77 -9.67 1.13
N VAL A 425 3.35 -10.39 0.17
CA VAL A 425 4.36 -9.85 -0.75
C VAL A 425 3.80 -8.70 -1.56
N GLY A 426 2.59 -8.85 -2.12
CA GLY A 426 1.93 -7.80 -2.85
C GLY A 426 1.65 -6.55 -2.01
N ALA A 427 1.36 -6.71 -0.71
CA ALA A 427 1.16 -5.60 0.21
C ALA A 427 2.43 -4.75 0.37
N ALA A 428 3.59 -5.39 0.52
CA ALA A 428 4.88 -4.68 0.60
C ALA A 428 5.21 -3.96 -0.71
N LEU A 429 4.97 -4.59 -1.87
CA LEU A 429 5.20 -3.98 -3.18
C LEU A 429 4.35 -2.73 -3.38
N ILE A 430 3.06 -2.80 -3.02
CA ILE A 430 2.14 -1.66 -3.10
C ILE A 430 2.56 -0.55 -2.14
N ALA A 431 2.97 -0.90 -0.91
CA ALA A 431 3.47 0.06 0.05
C ALA A 431 4.74 0.78 -0.43
N ALA A 432 5.65 0.07 -1.12
CA ALA A 432 6.88 0.63 -1.68
C ALA A 432 6.61 1.69 -2.77
N GLN A 433 5.56 1.53 -3.58
CA GLN A 433 5.22 2.51 -4.63
C GLN A 433 4.71 3.85 -4.07
N LEU A 434 4.22 3.88 -2.83
CA LEU A 434 3.57 5.07 -2.22
C LEU A 434 4.53 5.99 -1.46
N THR A 435 5.77 5.57 -1.19
CA THR A 435 6.73 6.31 -0.35
C THR A 435 7.30 7.57 -1.03
N ASN A 436 7.36 7.63 -2.37
CA ASN A 436 8.03 8.70 -3.13
C ASN A 436 7.37 10.09 -2.99
N ILE A 437 6.04 10.17 -2.86
CA ILE A 437 5.30 11.44 -2.72
C ILE A 437 5.61 12.14 -1.38
N VAL A 438 5.77 11.35 -0.32
CA VAL A 438 6.08 11.85 1.02
C VAL A 438 7.49 12.41 1.07
N THR A 439 8.45 11.71 0.46
CA THR A 439 9.85 12.16 0.34
C THR A 439 9.93 13.48 -0.41
N PHE A 440 9.26 13.61 -1.57
CA PHE A 440 9.28 14.85 -2.33
C PHE A 440 8.62 16.03 -1.60
N THR A 441 7.53 15.76 -0.86
CA THR A 441 6.86 16.79 -0.05
C THR A 441 7.76 17.27 1.09
N LYS A 442 8.46 16.36 1.79
CA LYS A 442 9.42 16.70 2.85
C LYS A 442 10.61 17.49 2.29
N LEU A 443 11.10 17.10 1.10
CA LEU A 443 12.19 17.78 0.39
C LEU A 443 11.83 19.23 0.09
N THR A 444 10.70 19.44 -0.58
CA THR A 444 10.23 20.79 -0.95
C THR A 444 9.89 21.65 0.26
N ALA A 445 9.43 21.05 1.37
CA ALA A 445 9.21 21.76 2.63
C ALA A 445 10.51 22.33 3.21
N SER A 446 11.59 21.54 3.18
CA SER A 446 12.92 21.95 3.64
C SER A 446 13.46 23.09 2.76
N LEU A 447 13.45 22.89 1.45
CA LEU A 447 13.93 23.87 0.47
C LEU A 447 13.14 25.20 0.57
N SER A 448 11.83 25.13 0.78
CA SER A 448 10.98 26.33 0.96
C SER A 448 11.28 27.13 2.23
N SER A 449 11.94 26.55 3.23
CA SER A 449 12.35 27.28 4.43
C SER A 449 13.57 28.18 4.17
N LEU A 450 14.34 27.90 3.12
CA LEU A 450 15.62 28.54 2.83
C LEU A 450 15.54 29.57 1.69
N GLY A 451 14.73 29.28 0.67
CA GLY A 451 14.58 30.18 -0.48
C GLY A 451 13.14 30.25 -0.99
N LYS A 452 12.84 31.35 -1.70
CA LYS A 452 11.54 31.51 -2.39
C LYS A 452 11.55 30.84 -3.77
N VAL A 453 12.71 30.79 -4.40
CA VAL A 453 12.94 30.26 -5.74
C VAL A 453 13.99 29.16 -5.66
N CYS A 454 13.75 28.07 -6.37
CA CYS A 454 14.68 26.96 -6.52
C CYS A 454 14.89 26.72 -8.02
N TRP A 455 16.14 26.62 -8.43
CA TRP A 455 16.48 26.14 -9.76
C TRP A 455 16.48 24.62 -9.74
N MET A 456 15.62 24.04 -10.57
CA MET A 456 15.46 22.61 -10.71
C MET A 456 15.98 22.22 -12.10
N ARG A 457 17.04 21.43 -12.14
CA ARG A 457 17.64 20.91 -13.37
C ARG A 457 17.27 19.44 -13.49
N LEU A 458 16.47 19.15 -14.51
CA LEU A 458 15.95 17.83 -14.83
C LEU A 458 16.85 17.20 -15.90
N GLU A 459 17.45 16.06 -15.60
CA GLU A 459 18.30 15.28 -16.51
C GLU A 459 17.77 13.84 -16.61
N ASP A 460 18.40 13.03 -17.46
CA ASP A 460 18.18 11.59 -17.48
C ASP A 460 18.88 10.97 -16.26
N GLY A 461 18.12 10.29 -15.39
CA GLY A 461 18.63 9.64 -14.18
C GLY A 461 18.86 10.53 -12.95
N ILE A 462 19.08 11.85 -13.09
CA ILE A 462 19.35 12.76 -11.95
C ILE A 462 18.50 14.04 -12.00
N VAL A 463 18.06 14.50 -10.83
CA VAL A 463 17.43 15.81 -10.61
C VAL A 463 18.28 16.63 -9.64
N ARG A 464 18.64 17.84 -10.05
CA ARG A 464 19.39 18.78 -9.19
C ARG A 464 18.50 19.92 -8.72
N PHE A 465 18.63 20.27 -7.44
CA PHE A 465 17.97 21.42 -6.83
C PHE A 465 19.02 22.40 -6.31
N THR A 466 18.95 23.64 -6.77
CA THR A 466 19.87 24.70 -6.34
C THR A 466 19.06 25.88 -5.78
N ILE A 467 19.47 26.37 -4.61
CA ILE A 467 18.94 27.61 -4.03
C ILE A 467 20.11 28.51 -3.68
N ILE A 468 20.15 29.70 -4.27
CA ILE A 468 21.10 30.75 -3.91
C ILE A 468 20.27 31.96 -3.48
N PRO A 469 20.08 32.20 -2.17
CA PRO A 469 19.39 33.38 -1.69
C PRO A 469 20.29 34.62 -1.80
N ASP A 470 19.69 35.81 -1.84
CA ASP A 470 20.43 37.09 -1.84
C ASP A 470 21.31 37.26 -0.59
N GLN A 471 20.86 36.69 0.54
CA GLN A 471 21.61 36.56 1.79
C GLN A 471 21.23 35.25 2.49
N GLY A 472 22.22 34.53 3.05
CA GLY A 472 22.00 33.32 3.87
C GLY A 472 22.58 32.04 3.25
N THR A 473 21.98 30.90 3.59
CA THR A 473 22.45 29.56 3.24
C THR A 473 22.15 29.18 1.79
N GLN A 474 23.17 28.71 1.08
CA GLN A 474 23.02 28.13 -0.25
C GLN A 474 22.73 26.63 -0.14
N VAL A 475 21.96 26.09 -1.08
CA VAL A 475 21.64 24.67 -1.15
C VAL A 475 22.03 24.12 -2.51
N TRP A 476 22.69 22.97 -2.50
CA TRP A 476 22.95 22.14 -3.64
C TRP A 476 22.52 20.71 -3.33
N ALA A 477 21.51 20.22 -4.02
CA ALA A 477 21.04 18.85 -3.86
C ALA A 477 21.10 18.13 -5.20
N GLN A 478 21.68 16.94 -5.20
CA GLN A 478 21.69 16.05 -6.34
C GLN A 478 21.01 14.75 -5.91
N LEU A 479 19.94 14.40 -6.63
CA LEU A 479 19.10 13.26 -6.28
C LEU A 479 18.87 12.40 -7.53
N PRO A 480 18.98 11.07 -7.44
CA PRO A 480 18.57 10.22 -8.54
C PRO A 480 17.06 10.37 -8.76
N VAL A 481 16.60 10.22 -10.01
CA VAL A 481 15.19 10.40 -10.39
C VAL A 481 14.29 9.50 -9.54
N GLU A 482 14.69 8.26 -9.30
CA GLU A 482 13.96 7.25 -8.51
C GLU A 482 13.68 7.67 -7.05
N ALA A 483 14.48 8.58 -6.48
CA ALA A 483 14.27 9.07 -5.11
C ALA A 483 13.07 10.02 -4.98
N ILE A 484 12.54 10.53 -6.11
CA ILE A 484 11.49 11.55 -6.15
C ILE A 484 10.35 11.16 -7.10
N PHE A 485 10.68 10.54 -8.23
CA PHE A 485 9.78 10.20 -9.32
C PHE A 485 9.90 8.71 -9.65
N ASP A 486 8.82 8.12 -10.18
CA ASP A 486 8.90 6.79 -10.76
C ASP A 486 9.63 6.88 -12.11
N GLU A 487 10.79 6.23 -12.20
CA GLU A 487 11.67 6.22 -13.38
C GLU A 487 10.96 5.72 -14.64
N GLN A 488 9.96 4.83 -14.52
CA GLN A 488 9.22 4.31 -15.68
C GLN A 488 8.23 5.34 -16.25
N THR A 489 7.80 6.31 -15.44
CA THR A 489 6.85 7.35 -15.84
C THR A 489 7.51 8.71 -16.03
N TYR A 490 8.75 8.86 -15.59
CA TYR A 490 9.58 10.03 -15.85
C TYR A 490 9.96 10.08 -17.32
N THR A 491 9.40 11.06 -18.03
CA THR A 491 9.65 11.27 -19.45
C THR A 491 10.17 12.68 -19.68
N LEU A 492 11.40 12.77 -20.21
CA LEU A 492 12.04 14.04 -20.54
C LEU A 492 12.18 14.18 -22.05
N GLN A 493 11.49 15.16 -22.62
CA GLN A 493 11.55 15.47 -24.05
C GLN A 493 12.22 16.84 -24.23
N SER A 494 13.53 16.83 -24.45
CA SER A 494 14.35 18.02 -24.68
C SER A 494 15.38 17.76 -25.79
N ASN A 495 15.70 18.79 -26.58
CA ASN A 495 16.72 18.70 -27.63
C ASN A 495 18.14 18.48 -27.07
N SER A 496 18.39 18.92 -25.84
CA SER A 496 19.69 18.83 -25.16
C SER A 496 19.75 17.72 -24.10
N GLY A 497 18.65 16.98 -23.89
CA GLY A 497 18.55 16.00 -22.80
C GLY A 497 18.43 16.60 -21.39
N VAL A 498 18.36 17.94 -21.28
CA VAL A 498 18.25 18.66 -19.99
C VAL A 498 17.12 19.69 -20.06
N ILE A 499 16.39 19.88 -18.96
CA ILE A 499 15.42 20.97 -18.79
C ILE A 499 15.76 21.74 -17.50
N ASN A 500 16.03 23.04 -17.65
CA ASN A 500 16.29 23.93 -16.52
C ASN A 500 15.05 24.75 -16.18
N LEU A 501 14.59 24.66 -14.94
CA LEU A 501 13.39 25.32 -14.45
C LEU A 501 13.71 26.24 -13.27
N GLU A 502 13.25 27.49 -13.34
CA GLU A 502 13.10 28.34 -12.17
C GLU A 502 11.73 28.07 -11.54
N VAL A 503 11.73 27.43 -10.36
CA VAL A 503 10.52 26.98 -9.68
C VAL A 503 10.28 27.80 -8.41
N PRO A 504 9.08 28.41 -8.24
CA PRO A 504 8.67 28.97 -6.97
C PRO A 504 8.45 27.85 -5.94
N ILE A 505 9.49 27.51 -5.17
CA ILE A 505 9.49 26.30 -4.33
C ILE A 505 8.39 26.31 -3.27
N GLY A 506 8.01 27.48 -2.76
CA GLY A 506 6.90 27.61 -1.82
C GLY A 506 5.54 27.28 -2.46
N ALA A 507 5.36 27.56 -3.76
CA ALA A 507 4.15 27.17 -4.49
C ALA A 507 4.14 25.67 -4.78
N LEU A 508 5.28 25.11 -5.19
CA LEU A 508 5.44 23.67 -5.39
C LEU A 508 5.21 22.88 -4.09
N HIS A 509 5.79 23.33 -2.97
CA HIS A 509 5.56 22.70 -1.67
C HIS A 509 4.09 22.77 -1.25
N ARG A 510 3.41 23.92 -1.42
CA ARG A 510 1.96 24.01 -1.13
C ARG A 510 1.14 23.04 -1.98
N ALA A 511 1.49 22.90 -3.25
CA ALA A 511 0.83 21.96 -4.15
C ALA A 511 1.08 20.49 -3.74
N LEU A 512 2.33 20.12 -3.47
CA LEU A 512 2.66 18.76 -3.01
C LEU A 512 2.07 18.44 -1.63
N ARG A 513 1.96 19.43 -0.74
CA ARG A 513 1.27 19.26 0.54
C ARG A 513 -0.21 18.92 0.36
N SER A 514 -0.87 19.48 -0.66
CA SER A 514 -2.24 19.08 -1.00
C SER A 514 -2.33 17.67 -1.61
N ALA A 515 -1.21 17.14 -2.11
CA ALA A 515 -1.08 15.77 -2.57
C ALA A 515 -0.70 14.80 -1.45
N THR A 516 -0.44 15.29 -0.23
CA THR A 516 -0.13 14.43 0.92
C THR A 516 -1.41 13.72 1.36
N GLY A 517 -1.45 12.40 1.17
CA GLY A 517 -2.67 11.59 1.36
C GLY A 517 -3.56 11.50 0.11
N ALA A 518 -3.14 12.08 -1.01
CA ALA A 518 -3.81 11.88 -2.30
C ALA A 518 -3.47 10.51 -2.87
N THR A 519 -4.39 9.98 -3.68
CA THR A 519 -4.24 8.63 -4.24
C THR A 519 -3.23 8.58 -5.39
N SER A 520 -3.13 9.67 -6.15
CA SER A 520 -2.08 9.84 -7.16
C SER A 520 -1.79 11.32 -7.35
N ALA A 521 -0.55 11.60 -7.76
CA ALA A 521 -0.09 12.95 -8.04
C ALA A 521 0.78 12.92 -9.31
N HIS A 522 0.35 13.62 -10.35
CA HIS A 522 1.08 13.71 -11.62
C HIS A 522 1.62 15.12 -11.78
N LEU A 523 2.93 15.25 -11.93
CA LEU A 523 3.58 16.53 -12.20
C LEU A 523 3.94 16.62 -13.68
N ARG A 524 3.31 17.54 -14.40
CA ARG A 524 3.54 17.72 -15.84
C ARG A 524 4.02 19.14 -16.16
N LEU A 525 5.12 19.27 -16.90
CA LEU A 525 5.49 20.54 -17.50
C LEU A 525 4.60 20.82 -18.72
N THR A 526 3.92 21.96 -18.72
CA THR A 526 2.98 22.37 -19.77
C THR A 526 3.09 23.88 -20.02
N LYS A 527 2.29 24.41 -20.96
CA LYS A 527 2.21 25.84 -21.22
C LYS A 527 0.76 26.28 -21.36
N LYS A 528 0.45 27.48 -20.85
CA LYS A 528 -0.85 28.14 -21.04
C LYS A 528 -0.59 29.49 -21.69
N GLY A 529 -0.94 29.59 -22.97
CA GLY A 529 -0.43 30.68 -23.81
C GLY A 529 1.09 30.62 -23.91
N ASN A 530 1.75 31.73 -23.54
CA ASN A 530 3.22 31.87 -23.55
C ASN A 530 3.88 31.64 -22.17
N ILE A 531 3.13 31.20 -21.15
CA ILE A 531 3.66 30.99 -19.79
C ILE A 531 3.87 29.49 -19.57
N PRO A 532 5.11 29.04 -19.25
CA PRO A 532 5.36 27.66 -18.84
C PRO A 532 4.85 27.42 -17.41
N LEU A 533 4.28 26.23 -17.18
CA LEU A 533 3.65 25.85 -15.92
C LEU A 533 4.03 24.42 -15.56
N LEU A 534 4.32 24.15 -14.29
CA LEU A 534 4.26 22.82 -13.71
C LEU A 534 2.83 22.58 -13.23
N ALA A 535 2.09 21.74 -13.94
CA ALA A 535 0.75 21.33 -13.57
C ALA A 535 0.83 20.08 -12.68
N LEU A 536 0.61 20.26 -11.38
CA LEU A 536 0.41 19.14 -10.45
C LEU A 536 -1.07 18.77 -10.47
N THR A 537 -1.39 17.61 -11.01
CA THR A 537 -2.74 17.05 -10.95
C THR A 537 -2.81 16.09 -9.78
N VAL A 538 -3.56 16.49 -8.77
CA VAL A 538 -3.78 15.74 -7.55
C VAL A 538 -5.18 15.16 -7.59
N LEU A 539 -5.29 13.86 -7.34
CA LEU A 539 -6.56 13.18 -7.21
C LEU A 539 -6.80 12.86 -5.73
N SER A 540 -7.74 13.59 -5.11
CA SER A 540 -8.04 13.52 -3.67
C SER A 540 -9.54 13.41 -3.42
N SER A 541 -9.91 12.62 -2.42
CA SER A 541 -11.26 12.42 -1.91
C SER A 541 -11.41 13.12 -0.56
N SER A 542 -12.47 13.92 -0.36
CA SER A 542 -12.73 14.62 0.90
C SER A 542 -14.21 14.62 1.28
N TRP A 543 -14.48 14.49 2.57
CA TRP A 543 -15.81 14.44 3.17
C TRP A 543 -16.13 15.75 3.89
N THR A 544 -17.30 16.36 3.61
CA THR A 544 -17.78 17.52 4.37
C THR A 544 -18.87 17.12 5.35
N THR A 545 -18.65 17.36 6.63
CA THR A 545 -19.63 17.19 7.71
C THR A 545 -20.44 18.48 7.88
N GLY A 546 -21.58 18.61 7.22
CA GLY A 546 -22.63 19.58 7.61
C GLY A 546 -23.01 20.67 6.61
N SER A 547 -24.21 21.24 6.87
CA SER A 547 -25.11 21.95 5.95
C SER A 547 -24.67 23.36 5.54
N ASN A 548 -25.10 23.77 4.33
CA ASN A 548 -25.02 25.10 3.70
C ASN A 548 -23.66 25.54 3.13
N ALA A 549 -23.50 25.36 1.80
CA ALA A 549 -22.46 26.01 1.00
C ALA A 549 -23.00 26.62 -0.31
N LEU A 550 -24.26 27.06 -0.34
CA LEU A 550 -24.79 27.90 -1.42
C LEU A 550 -25.59 29.05 -0.79
N GLY A 551 -24.97 30.23 -0.75
CA GLY A 551 -25.58 31.47 -0.27
C GLY A 551 -26.71 31.95 -1.18
N ILE A 552 -27.89 31.33 -1.07
CA ILE A 552 -29.13 31.85 -1.63
C ILE A 552 -29.97 32.34 -0.46
N THR A 553 -29.99 33.66 -0.26
CA THR A 553 -30.92 34.32 0.66
C THR A 553 -32.33 34.23 0.10
N ASN A 554 -33.20 33.42 0.71
CA ASN A 554 -34.63 33.41 0.40
C ASN A 554 -35.29 34.71 0.92
N PRO A 555 -36.00 35.49 0.07
CA PRO A 555 -36.74 36.66 0.52
C PRO A 555 -38.16 36.24 0.90
N SER A 556 -38.48 36.22 2.19
CA SER A 556 -39.88 36.22 2.63
C SER A 556 -40.01 36.76 4.04
N ASN A 557 -40.04 38.10 4.15
CA ASN A 557 -40.66 38.80 5.27
C ASN A 557 -42.00 39.33 4.74
N GLY A 558 -43.13 38.85 5.27
CA GLY A 558 -44.46 39.30 4.85
C GLY A 558 -45.61 38.51 5.46
N THR A 559 -45.96 38.91 6.69
CA THR A 559 -47.33 39.06 7.24
C THR A 559 -48.37 37.93 7.13
N ALA A 560 -48.93 37.60 8.29
CA ALA A 560 -50.03 36.69 8.55
C ALA A 560 -51.36 37.05 7.86
N SER A 561 -52.15 36.03 7.47
CA SER A 561 -53.63 35.99 7.58
C SER A 561 -54.26 34.68 7.05
N ALA A 562 -55.13 34.09 7.89
CA ALA A 562 -56.38 33.35 7.62
C ALA A 562 -56.45 32.09 6.70
N ALA A 563 -56.66 30.93 7.37
CA ALA A 563 -57.62 29.82 7.14
C ALA A 563 -58.09 29.37 5.74
N ALA A 564 -57.93 28.06 5.48
CA ALA A 564 -58.94 27.15 4.91
C ALA A 564 -58.56 25.67 5.17
N PRO A 565 -59.49 24.75 5.54
CA PRO A 565 -59.17 23.35 5.80
C PRO A 565 -59.49 22.45 4.58
N GLY A 566 -58.56 21.57 4.22
CA GLY A 566 -58.86 20.44 3.34
C GLY A 566 -57.76 20.10 2.32
N ALA A 567 -56.76 19.33 2.74
CA ALA A 567 -56.06 18.36 1.90
C ALA A 567 -55.17 17.45 2.77
N SER A 568 -55.32 16.15 2.56
CA SER A 568 -54.55 15.07 3.21
C SER A 568 -53.04 15.27 3.08
N ALA A 569 -52.35 15.39 4.22
CA ALA A 569 -50.90 15.37 4.28
C ALA A 569 -50.41 13.90 4.35
N ALA A 570 -49.90 13.39 3.24
CA ALA A 570 -48.95 12.28 3.27
C ALA A 570 -47.68 12.79 3.97
N ALA A 571 -47.28 12.12 5.06
CA ALA A 571 -46.10 12.46 5.82
C ALA A 571 -44.83 12.34 4.94
N ALA A 572 -44.25 13.47 4.58
CA ALA A 572 -42.90 13.53 4.04
C ALA A 572 -41.93 13.07 5.14
N ALA A 573 -41.15 12.03 4.85
CA ALA A 573 -40.08 11.54 5.70
C ALA A 573 -39.02 12.64 5.93
N PRO A 574 -38.34 12.67 7.10
CA PRO A 574 -37.39 13.71 7.41
C PRO A 574 -36.18 13.60 6.48
N GLY A 575 -35.88 14.69 5.76
CA GLY A 575 -34.69 14.80 4.93
C GLY A 575 -33.44 14.62 5.80
N VAL A 576 -32.74 13.49 5.62
CA VAL A 576 -31.50 13.18 6.32
C VAL A 576 -30.39 14.06 5.75
N THR A 577 -30.02 15.10 6.50
CA THR A 577 -28.81 15.90 6.27
C THR A 577 -27.58 15.08 6.62
N GLY A 578 -27.07 14.30 5.66
CA GLY A 578 -25.84 13.49 5.79
C GLY A 578 -24.63 14.14 5.11
N PRO A 579 -23.39 13.80 5.54
CA PRO A 579 -22.14 14.25 4.92
C PRO A 579 -22.07 13.83 3.45
N ARG A 580 -21.67 14.75 2.56
CA ARG A 580 -21.46 14.47 1.13
C ARG A 580 -19.96 14.49 0.82
N GLU A 581 -19.51 13.50 0.05
CA GLU A 581 -18.14 13.42 -0.47
C GLU A 581 -18.05 14.13 -1.83
N ARG A 582 -16.92 14.77 -2.07
CA ARG A 582 -16.60 15.42 -3.34
C ARG A 582 -15.25 14.90 -3.83
N GLU A 583 -15.27 14.09 -4.89
CA GLU A 583 -14.05 13.85 -5.68
C GLU A 583 -13.57 15.19 -6.20
N THR A 584 -12.35 15.56 -5.81
CA THR A 584 -11.79 16.85 -6.18
C THR A 584 -10.52 16.57 -6.95
N VAL A 585 -10.63 16.65 -8.29
CA VAL A 585 -9.45 16.75 -9.14
C VAL A 585 -8.93 18.17 -8.97
N ILE A 586 -7.84 18.29 -8.23
CA ILE A 586 -7.18 19.56 -8.00
C ILE A 586 -5.98 19.62 -8.93
N THR A 587 -6.13 20.35 -10.03
CA THR A 587 -5.00 20.75 -10.85
C THR A 587 -4.46 22.06 -10.32
N GLN A 588 -3.26 22.02 -9.76
CA GLN A 588 -2.52 23.21 -9.36
C GLN A 588 -1.48 23.54 -10.42
N GLU A 589 -1.69 24.67 -11.07
CA GLU A 589 -0.75 25.25 -12.03
C GLU A 589 0.27 26.10 -11.27
N ILE A 590 1.53 25.68 -11.27
CA ILE A 590 2.64 26.44 -10.70
C ILE A 590 3.38 27.10 -11.86
N PRO A 591 3.34 28.44 -11.98
CA PRO A 591 4.11 29.12 -13.03
C PRO A 591 5.59 28.93 -12.78
N VAL A 592 6.30 28.49 -13.82
CA VAL A 592 7.74 28.29 -13.82
C VAL A 592 8.36 29.04 -14.99
N LYS A 593 9.66 29.33 -14.91
CA LYS A 593 10.40 29.81 -16.09
C LYS A 593 11.28 28.69 -16.60
N VAL A 594 11.19 28.42 -17.90
CA VAL A 594 12.17 27.55 -18.57
C VAL A 594 13.39 28.42 -18.88
N LEU A 595 14.54 28.03 -18.36
CA LEU A 595 15.79 28.76 -18.52
C LEU A 595 16.61 28.17 -19.67
N HIS A 596 17.20 29.05 -20.47
CA HIS A 596 18.19 28.65 -21.47
C HIS A 596 19.50 28.23 -20.79
N GLU A 597 20.27 27.34 -21.42
CA GLU A 597 21.52 26.79 -20.85
C GLU A 597 22.52 27.88 -20.45
N THR A 598 22.66 28.92 -21.27
CA THR A 598 23.52 30.09 -20.98
C THR A 598 23.13 30.86 -19.71
N ALA A 599 21.86 30.79 -19.27
CA ALA A 599 21.41 31.45 -18.05
C ALA A 599 21.81 30.66 -16.78
N VAL A 600 22.19 29.39 -16.93
CA VAL A 600 22.56 28.50 -15.83
C VAL A 600 24.03 28.05 -15.88
N GLU A 601 24.81 28.46 -16.88
CA GLU A 601 26.27 28.20 -16.98
C GLU A 601 27.05 28.66 -15.73
N GLY A 602 26.57 29.70 -15.04
CA GLY A 602 27.18 30.19 -13.79
C GLY A 602 26.73 29.46 -12.52
N LEU A 603 25.74 28.56 -12.58
CA LEU A 603 25.25 27.80 -11.44
C LEU A 603 26.06 26.51 -11.30
N HIS A 604 27.06 26.55 -10.43
CA HIS A 604 27.87 25.39 -10.08
C HIS A 604 27.90 25.18 -8.57
N GLU A 605 28.24 23.96 -8.16
CA GLU A 605 28.49 23.64 -6.76
C GLU A 605 29.57 24.57 -6.19
N PRO A 606 29.37 25.17 -5.00
CA PRO A 606 30.38 26.00 -4.37
C PRO A 606 31.68 25.22 -4.12
N ARG A 607 32.81 25.75 -4.60
CA ARG A 607 34.13 25.18 -4.31
C ARG A 607 34.57 25.65 -2.93
N CYS A 608 34.74 24.71 -2.00
CA CYS A 608 35.25 24.97 -0.65
C CYS A 608 36.59 24.29 -0.43
N ARG A 609 37.37 24.78 0.54
CA ARG A 609 38.55 24.06 1.03
C ARG A 609 38.13 22.81 1.80
N ASP A 610 39.05 21.87 1.99
CA ASP A 610 38.80 20.68 2.80
C ASP A 610 38.42 21.07 4.24
N PRO A 611 37.47 20.34 4.86
CA PRO A 611 36.99 20.67 6.19
C PRO A 611 38.04 20.42 7.26
N ASP A 612 38.13 21.34 8.21
CA ASP A 612 38.99 21.24 9.39
C ASP A 612 38.42 20.23 10.39
N VAL A 613 37.09 20.11 10.49
CA VAL A 613 36.41 19.15 11.37
C VAL A 613 35.17 18.60 10.68
N HIS A 614 34.90 17.30 10.79
CA HIS A 614 33.64 16.68 10.35
C HIS A 614 33.03 15.86 11.48
N ILE A 615 31.74 16.06 11.74
CA ILE A 615 31.06 15.46 12.91
C ILE A 615 29.60 15.15 12.59
N ILE A 616 29.10 14.01 13.08
CA ILE A 616 27.66 13.71 13.00
C ILE A 616 26.94 14.56 14.04
N LEU A 617 25.98 15.37 13.58
CA LEU A 617 25.21 16.24 14.47
C LEU A 617 24.29 15.40 15.37
N PRO A 618 24.10 15.81 16.64
CA PRO A 618 23.05 15.26 17.49
C PRO A 618 21.66 15.64 16.96
N SER A 619 20.59 15.17 17.61
CA SER A 619 19.21 15.48 17.24
C SER A 619 19.02 16.96 16.86
N LEU A 620 18.71 17.21 15.59
CA LEU A 620 18.52 18.57 15.08
C LEU A 620 17.35 19.29 15.75
N ALA A 621 16.35 18.54 16.21
CA ALA A 621 15.24 19.07 17.00
C ALA A 621 15.72 19.62 18.36
N HIS A 622 16.64 18.90 19.03
CA HIS A 622 17.25 19.37 20.28
C HIS A 622 18.16 20.57 20.04
N LEU A 623 19.01 20.53 19.00
CA LEU A 623 19.85 21.66 18.61
C LEU A 623 19.02 22.91 18.31
N LYS A 624 17.89 22.74 17.62
CA LYS A 624 16.97 23.83 17.29
C LYS A 624 16.35 24.42 18.55
N SER A 625 15.84 23.57 19.44
CA SER A 625 15.24 24.00 20.70
C SER A 625 16.21 24.79 21.58
N ILE A 626 17.48 24.36 21.66
CA ILE A 626 18.52 25.06 22.42
C ILE A 626 18.88 26.39 21.75
N SER A 627 19.09 26.39 20.44
CA SER A 627 19.41 27.59 19.66
C SER A 627 18.32 28.67 19.76
N GLU A 628 17.05 28.27 19.72
CA GLU A 628 15.91 29.20 19.86
C GLU A 628 15.85 29.79 21.28
N ARG A 629 16.09 28.98 22.32
CA ARG A 629 16.20 29.49 23.70
C ARG A 629 17.34 30.50 23.85
N PHE A 630 18.51 30.21 23.28
CA PHE A 630 19.66 31.10 23.32
C PHE A 630 19.37 32.44 22.66
N SER A 631 18.72 32.39 21.49
CA SER A 631 18.33 33.57 20.74
C SER A 631 17.27 34.41 21.46
N LYS A 632 16.33 33.76 22.15
CA LYS A 632 15.30 34.44 22.96
C LYS A 632 15.92 35.14 24.17
N LEU A 633 16.78 34.44 24.93
CA LEU A 633 17.46 35.01 26.09
C LEU A 633 18.35 36.21 25.71
N ALA A 634 19.03 36.13 24.57
CA ALA A 634 19.82 37.25 24.05
C ALA A 634 18.97 38.43 23.53
N GLY A 635 17.73 38.16 23.09
CA GLY A 635 16.77 39.19 22.71
C GLY A 635 16.19 39.94 23.92
N ASP A 636 15.83 39.20 24.97
CA ASP A 636 15.25 39.75 26.21
C ASP A 636 16.28 40.55 27.03
N ALA A 637 17.58 40.29 26.86
CA ALA A 637 18.67 41.00 27.53
C ALA A 637 19.03 42.37 26.92
N ARG A 638 18.33 42.83 25.87
CA ARG A 638 18.56 44.16 25.27
C ARG A 638 17.94 45.27 26.14
N PRO A 639 18.70 46.33 26.50
CA PRO A 639 18.14 47.43 27.28
C PRO A 639 17.06 48.19 26.49
N ALA A 640 15.96 48.56 27.15
CA ALA A 640 14.90 49.38 26.57
C ALA A 640 15.42 50.79 26.27
N ALA A 641 15.81 51.05 25.02
CA ALA A 641 16.21 52.37 24.58
C ALA A 641 14.97 53.29 24.46
N SER A 642 15.03 54.40 25.20
CA SER A 642 14.05 55.49 25.22
C SER A 642 13.83 56.12 23.84
N GLY A 643 12.57 56.47 23.56
CA GLY A 643 12.03 57.14 22.37
C GLY A 643 13.02 57.88 21.47
N GLY A 644 13.22 57.32 20.28
CA GLY A 644 13.85 57.97 19.13
C GLY A 644 13.55 57.18 17.87
N ILE A 645 12.98 57.84 16.85
CA ILE A 645 12.70 57.25 15.54
C ILE A 645 14.06 56.98 14.87
N VAL A 646 14.53 55.73 14.96
CA VAL A 646 15.69 55.23 14.22
C VAL A 646 15.26 54.02 13.41
N SER A 647 15.56 54.07 12.12
CA SER A 647 15.30 53.03 11.10
C SER A 647 15.59 51.62 11.61
N SER A 648 14.59 50.76 11.56
CA SER A 648 14.61 49.38 12.01
C SER A 648 15.41 48.46 11.07
N THR A 649 16.73 48.36 11.27
CA THR A 649 17.50 47.18 10.86
C THR A 649 17.75 46.31 12.10
N VAL A 650 16.80 45.43 12.41
CA VAL A 650 16.88 44.48 13.52
C VAL A 650 17.99 43.46 13.21
N THR A 651 19.20 43.68 13.71
CA THR A 651 20.30 42.68 13.67
C THR A 651 19.93 41.50 14.56
N SER A 652 19.90 40.29 14.01
CA SER A 652 19.65 39.06 14.77
C SER A 652 20.87 38.71 15.61
N PRO A 653 20.69 38.01 16.75
CA PRO A 653 21.82 37.47 17.49
C PRO A 653 22.61 36.48 16.64
N LYS A 654 23.94 36.65 16.60
CA LYS A 654 24.88 35.72 15.94
C LYS A 654 25.20 34.57 16.90
N LEU A 655 25.07 33.33 16.42
CA LEU A 655 25.45 32.12 17.13
C LEU A 655 26.87 31.71 16.70
N GLU A 656 27.64 31.20 17.64
CA GLU A 656 28.94 30.57 17.37
C GLU A 656 28.76 29.06 17.51
N LEU A 657 28.95 28.34 16.41
CA LEU A 657 29.05 26.88 16.40
C LEU A 657 30.52 26.49 16.34
N SER A 658 30.95 25.57 17.18
CA SER A 658 32.31 25.04 17.13
C SER A 658 32.35 23.54 17.36
N ALA A 659 33.25 22.84 16.68
CA ALA A 659 33.43 21.39 16.85
C ALA A 659 34.92 21.01 16.81
N ASN A 660 35.24 19.81 17.30
CA ASN A 660 36.58 19.21 17.21
C ASN A 660 36.53 17.77 16.65
N MET A 661 37.71 17.21 16.39
CA MET A 661 37.88 15.83 15.92
C MET A 661 37.87 14.77 17.03
N HIS A 662 37.46 15.16 18.24
CA HIS A 662 37.33 14.30 19.44
C HIS A 662 35.87 14.14 19.87
N GLY A 663 34.93 14.25 18.92
CA GLY A 663 33.52 14.03 19.18
C GLY A 663 32.82 15.10 20.02
N SER A 664 33.33 16.33 20.05
CA SER A 664 32.70 17.43 20.79
C SER A 664 32.14 18.51 19.86
N LEU A 665 30.91 18.94 20.13
CA LEU A 665 30.23 20.06 19.49
C LEU A 665 29.84 21.09 20.56
N LYS A 666 29.96 22.36 20.25
CA LYS A 666 29.61 23.46 21.14
C LYS A 666 28.81 24.51 20.37
N LEU A 667 27.72 24.94 20.98
CA LEU A 667 26.88 26.05 20.53
C LEU A 667 26.97 27.14 21.58
N ALA A 668 27.35 28.35 21.18
CA ALA A 668 27.51 29.48 22.07
C ALA A 668 26.83 30.74 21.50
N ILE A 669 26.44 31.63 22.41
CA ILE A 669 26.07 33.00 22.08
C ILE A 669 26.73 33.92 23.11
N ALA A 670 27.31 35.00 22.61
CA ALA A 670 27.93 36.04 23.41
C ALA A 670 27.35 37.39 23.01
N THR A 671 26.84 38.12 24.00
CA THR A 671 26.35 39.50 23.90
C THR A 671 26.91 40.29 25.08
N ASP A 672 26.82 41.62 25.04
CA ASP A 672 27.34 42.49 26.11
C ASP A 672 26.73 42.18 27.50
N ALA A 673 25.52 41.60 27.53
CA ALA A 673 24.80 41.29 28.77
C ALA A 673 24.81 39.78 29.14
N LEU A 674 25.08 38.88 28.20
CA LEU A 674 24.89 37.44 28.38
C LEU A 674 25.89 36.62 27.56
N ARG A 675 26.56 35.67 28.21
CA ARG A 675 27.38 34.64 27.56
C ARG A 675 26.93 33.26 28.02
N ILE A 676 26.41 32.47 27.10
CA ILE A 676 25.93 31.10 27.37
C ILE A 676 26.45 30.15 26.31
N SER A 677 26.71 28.91 26.71
CA SER A 677 27.12 27.85 25.79
C SER A 677 26.55 26.49 26.22
N SER A 678 26.26 25.65 25.25
CA SER A 678 25.94 24.23 25.44
C SER A 678 26.97 23.39 24.69
N VAL A 679 27.40 22.29 25.29
CA VAL A 679 28.39 21.36 24.73
C VAL A 679 27.76 19.98 24.67
N TRP A 680 27.99 19.28 23.56
CA TRP A 680 27.70 17.88 23.34
C TRP A 680 29.03 17.15 23.22
N SER A 681 29.13 16.02 23.89
CA SER A 681 30.30 15.13 23.87
C SER A 681 29.88 13.77 23.32
N ASP A 682 30.85 12.88 23.09
CA ASP A 682 30.65 11.52 22.59
C ASP A 682 29.95 11.44 21.22
N LEU A 683 30.13 12.47 20.38
CA LEU A 683 29.67 12.47 19.00
C LEU A 683 30.66 11.74 18.09
N VAL A 684 30.16 11.25 16.96
CA VAL A 684 30.97 10.47 16.02
C VAL A 684 31.56 11.40 14.96
N ASN A 685 32.89 11.35 14.78
CA ASN A 685 33.56 11.87 13.60
C ASN A 685 33.65 10.74 12.56
N PRO A 686 32.89 10.78 11.46
CA PRO A 686 32.86 9.69 10.49
C PRO A 686 34.22 9.54 9.80
N PRO A 687 34.71 8.31 9.53
CA PRO A 687 35.93 8.12 8.77
C PRO A 687 35.77 8.64 7.34
N LEU A 688 36.83 9.23 6.79
CA LEU A 688 36.90 9.58 5.37
C LEU A 688 37.07 8.30 4.55
N ASP A 689 36.39 8.21 3.40
CA ASP A 689 36.39 7.00 2.57
C ASP A 689 37.79 6.73 1.97
N PRO A 690 38.46 5.62 2.33
CA PRO A 690 39.81 5.32 1.87
C PRO A 690 39.88 4.92 0.37
N ALA A 691 38.76 4.69 -0.31
CA ALA A 691 38.73 4.32 -1.72
C ALA A 691 39.05 5.50 -2.67
N GLN A 692 39.00 6.74 -2.18
CA GLN A 692 39.12 7.95 -3.00
C GLN A 692 40.48 8.67 -2.90
N MET A 693 41.34 8.31 -1.93
CA MET A 693 42.58 9.05 -1.63
C MET A 693 43.73 8.13 -1.20
N SER A 694 44.97 8.50 -1.55
CA SER A 694 46.17 7.79 -1.09
C SER A 694 46.49 8.09 0.38
N GLN A 695 47.17 7.16 1.07
CA GLN A 695 47.50 7.30 2.50
C GLN A 695 48.35 8.55 2.82
N SER A 696 49.18 9.01 1.88
CA SER A 696 49.96 10.25 2.00
C SER A 696 49.13 11.53 1.85
N GLU A 697 47.99 11.49 1.16
CA GLU A 697 47.08 12.63 1.01
C GLU A 697 46.20 12.78 2.25
N ILE A 698 45.79 11.65 2.86
CA ILE A 698 44.98 11.62 4.09
C ILE A 698 45.74 12.27 5.26
N GLU A 699 47.03 11.98 5.42
CA GLU A 699 47.87 12.58 6.49
C GLU A 699 48.06 14.09 6.35
N GLN A 700 47.89 14.65 5.15
CA GLN A 700 48.03 16.08 4.90
C GLN A 700 46.74 16.87 5.12
N LEU A 701 45.60 16.19 5.32
CA LEU A 701 44.29 16.83 5.47
C LEU A 701 44.21 17.69 6.74
N PRO A 702 43.51 18.84 6.67
CA PRO A 702 43.27 19.69 7.84
C PRO A 702 42.64 18.94 9.02
N SER A 703 41.74 17.99 8.75
CA SER A 703 41.07 17.19 9.78
C SER A 703 42.01 16.27 10.57
N GLU A 704 43.04 15.70 9.95
CA GLU A 704 44.01 14.86 10.67
C GLU A 704 44.96 15.71 11.52
N ARG A 705 45.30 16.93 11.06
CA ARG A 705 46.04 17.90 11.87
C ARG A 705 45.25 18.35 13.10
N MET A 706 43.95 18.59 12.94
CA MET A 706 43.05 18.93 14.05
C MET A 706 42.84 17.76 15.02
N ARG A 707 42.92 16.51 14.54
CA ARG A 707 42.87 15.30 15.37
C ARG A 707 44.14 15.10 16.20
N ALA A 708 45.30 15.56 15.71
CA ALA A 708 46.56 15.53 16.44
C ALA A 708 46.65 16.57 17.57
N LEU A 709 45.82 17.62 17.54
CA LEU A 709 45.68 18.59 18.63
C LEU A 709 44.82 17.97 19.76
N GLY A 710 45.20 18.20 21.02
CA GLY A 710 44.52 17.62 22.19
C GLY A 710 43.06 18.09 22.35
N SER A 711 42.24 17.32 23.07
CA SER A 711 40.79 17.60 23.25
C SER A 711 40.50 18.95 23.93
N ASP A 712 41.41 19.41 24.81
CA ASP A 712 41.26 20.62 25.63
C ASP A 712 41.93 21.86 25.04
N ASP A 713 42.62 21.73 23.90
CA ASP A 713 43.28 22.87 23.24
C ASP A 713 42.25 23.67 22.44
N GLU A 714 42.08 24.96 22.74
CA GLU A 714 41.23 25.89 21.97
C GLU A 714 41.65 25.95 20.48
N ALA A 715 42.91 25.64 20.16
CA ALA A 715 43.39 25.54 18.78
C ALA A 715 42.81 24.33 18.02
N GLY A 716 42.36 23.28 18.70
CA GLY A 716 41.74 22.10 18.11
C GLY A 716 40.26 22.27 17.75
N TRP A 717 39.69 23.47 17.90
CA TRP A 717 38.28 23.76 17.62
C TRP A 717 38.10 24.56 16.32
N ALA A 718 37.33 24.01 15.38
CA ALA A 718 36.85 24.75 14.22
C ALA A 718 35.61 25.56 14.60
N LYS A 719 35.62 26.88 14.37
CA LYS A 719 34.54 27.80 14.77
C LYS A 719 33.88 28.42 13.54
N VAL A 720 32.56 28.56 13.56
CA VAL A 720 31.76 29.20 12.50
C VAL A 720 30.69 30.08 13.14
N ARG A 721 30.51 31.31 12.64
CA ARG A 721 29.48 32.24 13.12
C ARG A 721 28.30 32.26 12.17
N ILE A 722 27.11 32.01 12.69
CA ILE A 722 25.89 31.84 11.89
C ILE A 722 24.78 32.71 12.47
N ASP A 723 23.93 33.27 11.60
CA ASP A 723 22.73 33.97 12.03
C ASP A 723 21.73 33.00 12.66
N SER A 724 21.18 33.35 13.83
CA SER A 724 20.20 32.51 14.53
C SER A 724 18.94 32.20 13.72
N ARG A 725 18.47 33.13 12.88
CA ARG A 725 17.28 32.92 12.04
C ARG A 725 17.58 31.98 10.89
N ASP A 726 18.73 32.13 10.25
CA ASP A 726 19.17 31.24 9.18
C ASP A 726 19.44 29.82 9.72
N TRP A 727 20.11 29.73 10.87
CA TRP A 727 20.35 28.45 11.54
C TRP A 727 19.06 27.71 11.91
N SER A 728 18.03 28.40 12.42
CA SER A 728 16.73 27.76 12.72
C SER A 728 15.98 27.26 11.48
N ARG A 729 16.15 27.93 10.33
CA ARG A 729 15.63 27.48 9.03
C ARG A 729 16.37 26.24 8.55
N VAL A 730 17.70 26.27 8.59
CA VAL A 730 18.55 25.13 8.24
C VAL A 730 18.22 23.92 9.09
N LEU A 731 18.08 24.06 10.41
CA LEU A 731 17.75 22.92 11.29
C LEU A 731 16.38 22.28 11.03
N SER A 732 15.50 22.94 10.26
CA SER A 732 14.24 22.32 9.82
C SER A 732 14.43 21.15 8.85
N ILE A 733 15.64 20.95 8.31
CA ILE A 733 16.08 19.79 7.52
C ILE A 733 15.94 18.46 8.28
N GLY A 734 15.93 18.47 9.62
CA GLY A 734 15.75 17.26 10.43
C GLY A 734 14.43 16.52 10.19
N ARG A 735 13.51 17.11 9.41
CA ARG A 735 12.28 16.46 8.90
C ARG A 735 12.54 15.45 7.78
N LEU A 736 13.64 15.59 7.03
CA LEU A 736 14.04 14.72 5.93
C LEU A 736 14.81 13.50 6.41
N SER A 737 15.82 13.73 7.24
CA SER A 737 16.68 12.68 7.78
C SER A 737 17.25 13.06 9.14
N PRO A 738 17.37 12.08 10.06
CA PRO A 738 18.06 12.28 11.32
C PRO A 738 19.59 12.27 11.20
N LYS A 739 20.16 11.70 10.13
CA LYS A 739 21.62 11.58 9.95
C LYS A 739 22.15 12.77 9.15
N VAL A 740 22.81 13.70 9.83
CA VAL A 740 23.42 14.88 9.22
C VAL A 740 24.89 14.97 9.63
N VAL A 741 25.77 15.02 8.63
CA VAL A 741 27.20 15.24 8.83
C VAL A 741 27.48 16.72 8.64
N ALA A 742 28.10 17.35 9.63
CA ALA A 742 28.52 18.74 9.60
C ALA A 742 30.02 18.84 9.40
N CYS A 743 30.44 19.54 8.36
CA CYS A 743 31.81 19.79 7.97
C CYS A 743 32.14 21.27 8.21
N PHE A 744 32.99 21.52 9.19
CA PHE A 744 33.40 22.85 9.64
C PHE A 744 34.67 23.28 8.91
N ILE A 745 34.62 24.49 8.37
CA ILE A 745 35.74 25.20 7.79
C ILE A 745 35.97 26.43 8.67
N HIS A 746 36.96 26.36 9.55
CA HIS A 746 37.25 27.35 10.60
C HIS A 746 37.22 28.78 10.04
N GLU A 747 36.33 29.59 10.62
CA GLU A 747 36.04 31.00 10.32
C GLU A 747 35.53 31.29 8.90
N THR A 748 35.35 30.27 8.06
CA THR A 748 34.98 30.43 6.64
C THR A 748 33.57 29.94 6.36
N ALA A 749 33.25 28.67 6.67
CA ALA A 749 31.98 28.05 6.27
C ALA A 749 31.62 26.82 7.09
N LEU A 750 30.33 26.48 7.08
CA LEU A 750 29.78 25.22 7.57
C LEU A 750 29.05 24.54 6.41
N ILE A 751 29.44 23.30 6.12
CA ILE A 751 28.81 22.46 5.10
C ILE A 751 28.01 21.38 5.81
N LEU A 752 26.73 21.21 5.50
CA LEU A 752 25.92 20.12 6.02
C LEU A 752 25.58 19.14 4.92
N TYR A 753 25.90 17.87 5.14
CA TYR A 753 25.52 16.75 4.30
C TYR A 753 24.34 16.02 4.95
N VAL A 754 23.17 16.10 4.31
CA VAL A 754 21.94 15.45 4.77
C VAL A 754 21.64 14.26 3.87
N TYR A 755 21.82 13.08 4.41
CA TYR A 755 21.62 11.82 3.71
C TYR A 755 20.15 11.44 3.74
N LEU A 756 19.50 11.28 2.58
CA LEU A 756 18.10 10.86 2.56
C LEU A 756 17.97 9.40 3.00
N PRO A 757 16.93 9.05 3.78
CA PRO A 757 16.63 7.66 4.06
C PRO A 757 16.26 6.95 2.76
N GLY A 758 17.07 5.97 2.37
CA GLY A 758 16.86 5.16 1.18
C GLY A 758 17.57 5.65 -0.08
N SER A 759 18.88 5.95 -0.01
CA SER A 759 19.76 5.89 -1.18
C SER A 759 20.42 4.51 -1.25
N TRP A 760 19.97 3.66 -2.17
CA TRP A 760 20.21 2.22 -2.14
C TRP A 760 21.40 1.74 -2.99
N ASN A 761 22.19 2.64 -3.58
CA ASN A 761 23.28 2.27 -4.51
C ASN A 761 24.70 2.43 -3.96
N GLY A 762 24.88 2.67 -2.65
CA GLY A 762 26.21 3.01 -2.10
C GLY A 762 26.72 4.41 -2.50
N GLU A 763 26.13 5.03 -3.52
CA GLU A 763 26.14 6.48 -3.72
C GLU A 763 25.02 7.10 -2.88
N ASP A 764 25.43 7.59 -1.73
CA ASP A 764 24.56 8.27 -0.78
C ASP A 764 23.90 9.51 -1.44
N SER A 765 22.56 9.50 -1.57
CA SER A 765 21.81 10.66 -2.06
C SER A 765 21.83 11.72 -0.99
N CYS A 766 22.60 12.77 -1.24
CA CYS A 766 22.94 13.76 -0.24
C CYS A 766 22.47 15.15 -0.66
N LEU A 767 21.84 15.85 0.28
CA LEU A 767 21.63 17.28 0.17
C LEU A 767 22.78 18.00 0.85
N THR A 768 23.45 18.86 0.11
CA THR A 768 24.56 19.67 0.61
C THR A 768 24.10 21.10 0.86
N TYR A 769 24.28 21.58 2.08
CA TYR A 769 23.97 22.95 2.48
C TYR A 769 25.27 23.69 2.73
N TYR A 770 25.46 24.85 2.11
CA TYR A 770 26.64 25.70 2.29
C TYR A 770 26.25 26.95 3.06
N ILE A 771 26.85 27.11 4.22
CA ILE A 771 26.58 28.23 5.13
C ILE A 771 27.88 29.00 5.29
N ASN A 772 27.91 30.25 4.81
CA ASN A 772 29.08 31.10 5.01
C ASN A 772 29.15 31.57 6.47
N SER A 773 30.35 31.56 7.03
CA SER A 773 30.62 32.17 8.33
C SER A 773 30.56 33.69 8.18
N TYR A 774 29.91 34.37 9.13
CA TYR A 774 30.02 35.82 9.20
C TYR A 774 31.40 36.22 9.71
N ALA A 775 32.00 37.23 9.06
CA ALA A 775 33.19 37.89 9.60
C ALA A 775 32.88 38.46 11.01
N ALA A 776 33.91 38.41 11.87
CA ALA A 776 33.89 38.91 13.24
C ALA A 776 33.45 40.38 13.29
#